data_AF-A0A959DXB4-F1
#
_entry.id   AF-A0A959DXB4-F1
#
_cell.length_a   1.000
_cell.length_b   1.000
_cell.length_c   1.000
_cell.angle_alpha   90.00
_cell.angle_beta   90.00
_cell.angle_gamma   90.00
#
_symmetry.space_group_name_H-M   'P 1'
#
loop_
_entity.id
_entity.type
_entity.pdbx_description
1 polymer ?
#
loop_
_entity_poly.entity_id
_entity_poly.type
_entity_poly.pdbx_seq_one_letter_code
_entity_poly.pdbx_strand_id
1 'polypeptide(L)'
;MAKVVIIGGGVAGMSAAHELIERGFEVDIYESNPEYVGGKARSVNVPGTNQLHPDKFLPGEHGFRFFPGFYRHVTDTMQRIPLSGKNGKNSGKKVFSNLVPTRAVMVARYGLPSIIVNAGLPNTGVNMKQQLKGLKGSVDTGLTKEEKKFFLERMLQLATSCRVRRDNDYEKIGWWEFMHADEFSATYRSLIVVGLTRTLVAANAKSASTKTGGSIVLQLIYCGLQPWVNTDRVLNGPTNDVWLNPWKEYLTRKGVQYMHDAHAVQINLKDHLIDNVTIKTNLSNPEKARDIDVNGDYYIFACPIERMAELVSDELIENDLCFQYLKELAPSVAWMNGIQFYLNQNIEINQGHIIFSDSEWALTAISQVQFWGDYDLDMRFNGKVKGVLSVDISDWLSTKYKDVLAEECRADEVADYVWEQIEKSLNVDGKIIVERSMIEFYYLDRDIHWDDKIKRNIDKEPLLVNSINTWGLRPTASTDINNMFLAADYVRTNTDLATMEGANEAARRAVNCIIDAEGNRSSYAQIFEFNDPWFFDVMKWWDRRRYDKGLPYSSKFPWWVKGVSILMGLFFVIDGIFKYLFYKLRITGEAGYIILSMVVTLGFAALDAWKGWGTWSAFALSIGMFIALSIYAFRLQDRFLKKLLLFGLVVGLVELLADNWLVNGIKVLVYPSDEPFLWASPMYMPIAWAVVLIQVGYLGYLISKSRGLVVGSVATFIIGLIFIPVFEFAAKYAGWWEYIPTKNMFMHTPYFIILGEGLICMILPFIFVKEWRLKWWYSILFGLFVGFWIFLSYFTAYNITG
;
A
#
# COMPACT_ATOMS: atom_id res chain seq x y z
N MET A 1 -30.69 8.14 -2.36
CA MET A 1 -29.26 7.78 -2.31
C MET A 1 -28.54 9.06 -1.99
N ALA A 2 -27.67 9.11 -0.98
CA ALA A 2 -27.01 10.37 -0.64
C ALA A 2 -26.08 10.80 -1.77
N LYS A 3 -26.13 12.08 -2.13
CA LYS A 3 -25.30 12.72 -3.14
C LYS A 3 -24.09 13.36 -2.49
N VAL A 4 -22.90 13.03 -3.00
CA VAL A 4 -21.63 13.59 -2.53
C VAL A 4 -21.01 14.44 -3.64
N VAL A 5 -20.76 15.71 -3.32
CA VAL A 5 -20.06 16.66 -4.17
C VAL A 5 -18.58 16.67 -3.81
N ILE A 6 -17.72 16.42 -4.77
CA ILE A 6 -16.27 16.38 -4.61
C ILE A 6 -15.65 17.55 -5.37
N ILE A 7 -14.96 18.44 -4.66
CA ILE A 7 -14.26 19.58 -5.24
C ILE A 7 -12.79 19.20 -5.45
N GLY A 8 -12.39 19.03 -6.70
CA GLY A 8 -11.05 18.59 -7.11
C GLY A 8 -11.04 17.17 -7.68
N GLY A 9 -10.52 17.00 -8.89
CA GLY A 9 -10.36 15.74 -9.61
C GLY A 9 -8.94 15.16 -9.51
N GLY A 10 -8.19 15.53 -8.47
CA GLY A 10 -6.88 14.96 -8.15
C GLY A 10 -6.95 13.52 -7.65
N VAL A 11 -5.80 12.93 -7.30
CA VAL A 11 -5.74 11.56 -6.73
C VAL A 11 -6.66 11.40 -5.52
N ALA A 12 -6.75 12.40 -4.63
CA ALA A 12 -7.66 12.37 -3.50
C ALA A 12 -9.14 12.32 -3.94
N GLY A 13 -9.56 13.23 -4.82
CA GLY A 13 -10.95 13.28 -5.31
C GLY A 13 -11.36 12.02 -6.06
N MET A 14 -10.51 11.51 -6.95
CA MET A 14 -10.74 10.25 -7.67
C MET A 14 -10.81 9.05 -6.71
N SER A 15 -10.02 9.06 -5.62
CA SER A 15 -10.06 8.02 -4.58
C SER A 15 -11.35 8.05 -3.78
N ALA A 16 -11.80 9.25 -3.38
CA ALA A 16 -13.05 9.42 -2.67
C ALA A 16 -14.22 8.94 -3.54
N ALA A 17 -14.25 9.36 -4.81
CA ALA A 17 -15.27 8.93 -5.76
C ALA A 17 -15.29 7.42 -5.97
N HIS A 18 -14.11 6.78 -6.07
CA HIS A 18 -14.00 5.33 -6.18
C HIS A 18 -14.63 4.62 -4.99
N GLU A 19 -14.28 5.02 -3.76
CA GLU A 19 -14.84 4.38 -2.57
C GLU A 19 -16.35 4.63 -2.42
N LEU A 20 -16.81 5.84 -2.72
CA LEU A 20 -18.23 6.21 -2.61
C LEU A 20 -19.10 5.50 -3.64
N ILE A 21 -18.70 5.49 -4.92
CA ILE A 21 -19.52 4.88 -5.98
C ILE A 21 -19.64 3.37 -5.80
N GLU A 22 -18.60 2.70 -5.30
CA GLU A 22 -18.65 1.26 -4.99
C GLU A 22 -19.54 0.92 -3.78
N ARG A 23 -19.90 1.94 -2.98
CA ARG A 23 -20.80 1.83 -1.83
C ARG A 23 -22.21 2.34 -2.13
N GLY A 24 -22.49 2.70 -3.38
CA GLY A 24 -23.81 3.11 -3.83
C GLY A 24 -24.19 4.52 -3.36
N PHE A 25 -23.24 5.47 -3.40
CA PHE A 25 -23.52 6.91 -3.32
C PHE A 25 -23.65 7.49 -4.72
N GLU A 26 -24.39 8.59 -4.87
CA GLU A 26 -24.35 9.44 -6.06
C GLU A 26 -23.15 10.38 -5.93
N VAL A 27 -22.32 10.49 -6.97
CA VAL A 27 -21.03 11.19 -6.87
C VAL A 27 -20.83 12.12 -8.05
N ASP A 28 -20.55 13.38 -7.72
CA ASP A 28 -20.25 14.46 -8.64
C ASP A 28 -18.85 14.99 -8.35
N ILE A 29 -17.97 15.02 -9.36
CA ILE A 29 -16.62 15.59 -9.25
C ILE A 29 -16.56 16.87 -10.08
N TYR A 30 -16.08 17.96 -9.47
CA TYR A 30 -15.80 19.22 -10.13
C TYR A 30 -14.29 19.46 -10.20
N GLU A 31 -13.74 19.44 -11.40
CA GLU A 31 -12.32 19.61 -11.69
C GLU A 31 -12.08 20.93 -12.43
N SER A 32 -11.15 21.73 -11.91
CA SER A 32 -10.72 23.00 -12.48
C SER A 32 -10.01 22.84 -13.83
N ASN A 33 -9.27 21.75 -14.03
CA ASN A 33 -8.56 21.51 -15.28
C ASN A 33 -9.55 21.17 -16.41
N PRO A 34 -9.46 21.85 -17.56
CA PRO A 34 -10.42 21.67 -18.65
C PRO A 34 -10.28 20.34 -19.38
N GLU A 35 -9.12 19.68 -19.31
CA GLU A 35 -8.82 18.48 -20.11
C GLU A 35 -8.46 17.28 -19.23
N TYR A 36 -7.57 17.49 -18.26
CA TYR A 36 -6.91 16.41 -17.53
C TYR A 36 -7.57 16.12 -16.18
N VAL A 37 -7.27 14.94 -15.64
CA VAL A 37 -7.64 14.49 -14.29
C VAL A 37 -6.41 14.04 -13.54
N GLY A 38 -6.52 13.76 -12.24
CA GLY A 38 -5.44 13.26 -11.40
C GLY A 38 -4.55 14.35 -10.77
N GLY A 39 -4.85 15.63 -11.03
CA GLY A 39 -4.11 16.77 -10.46
C GLY A 39 -2.62 16.69 -10.80
N LYS A 40 -1.76 16.98 -9.83
CA LYS A 40 -0.28 16.94 -9.97
C LYS A 40 0.28 15.59 -10.43
N ALA A 41 -0.50 14.50 -10.39
CA ALA A 41 -0.08 13.18 -10.89
C ALA A 41 -0.18 13.04 -12.42
N ARG A 42 -0.89 13.93 -13.12
CA ARG A 42 -1.16 13.83 -14.56
C ARG A 42 0.10 13.86 -15.42
N SER A 43 0.00 13.29 -16.61
CA SER A 43 0.80 13.68 -17.76
C SER A 43 0.02 14.68 -18.62
N VAL A 44 0.66 15.34 -19.57
CA VAL A 44 0.05 16.33 -20.47
C VAL A 44 0.48 16.12 -21.91
N ASN A 45 -0.35 16.58 -22.85
CA ASN A 45 0.00 16.65 -24.25
C ASN A 45 0.92 17.85 -24.48
N VAL A 46 2.17 17.60 -24.87
CA VAL A 46 3.14 18.69 -25.09
C VAL A 46 2.76 19.50 -26.34
N PRO A 47 2.47 20.80 -26.21
CA PRO A 47 2.03 21.61 -27.35
C PRO A 47 3.02 21.59 -28.52
N GLY A 48 2.50 21.54 -29.76
CA GLY A 48 3.32 21.59 -30.98
C GLY A 48 4.07 20.29 -31.32
N THR A 49 3.84 19.20 -30.58
CA THR A 49 4.53 17.91 -30.78
C THR A 49 3.69 16.84 -31.49
N ASN A 50 2.53 17.22 -32.04
CA ASN A 50 1.63 16.36 -32.81
C ASN A 50 1.77 16.57 -34.34
N GLN A 51 2.99 16.90 -34.82
CA GLN A 51 3.22 17.33 -36.20
C GLN A 51 2.99 16.20 -37.23
N LEU A 52 3.34 14.96 -36.90
CA LEU A 52 3.11 13.80 -37.76
C LEU A 52 1.67 13.29 -37.71
N HIS A 53 1.03 13.34 -36.55
CA HIS A 53 -0.33 12.87 -36.34
C HIS A 53 -1.08 13.76 -35.35
N PRO A 54 -2.27 14.29 -35.70
CA PRO A 54 -3.01 15.25 -34.87
C PRO A 54 -3.26 14.82 -33.42
N ASP A 55 -3.46 13.54 -33.17
CA ASP A 55 -3.81 12.98 -31.86
C ASP A 55 -2.61 12.40 -31.09
N LYS A 56 -1.38 12.54 -31.62
CA LYS A 56 -0.17 11.92 -31.02
C LYS A 56 0.84 12.98 -30.59
N PHE A 57 0.71 13.44 -29.36
CA PHE A 57 1.63 14.39 -28.72
C PHE A 57 2.77 13.67 -27.99
N LEU A 58 3.94 14.28 -27.86
CA LEU A 58 4.90 13.84 -26.86
C LEU A 58 4.29 14.00 -25.45
N PRO A 59 4.56 13.07 -24.51
CA PRO A 59 4.05 13.14 -23.15
C PRO A 59 4.92 14.05 -22.29
N GLY A 60 4.34 15.06 -21.65
CA GLY A 60 4.98 15.89 -20.61
C GLY A 60 4.47 15.51 -19.23
N GLU A 61 5.23 15.79 -18.17
CA GLU A 61 4.85 15.49 -16.79
C GLU A 61 5.33 16.58 -15.83
N HIS A 62 4.53 16.87 -14.78
CA HIS A 62 4.93 17.70 -13.64
C HIS A 62 6.15 17.13 -12.90
N GLY A 63 6.43 15.84 -13.09
CA GLY A 63 7.61 15.12 -12.62
C GLY A 63 7.42 13.63 -12.90
N PHE A 64 8.47 12.83 -12.83
CA PHE A 64 8.27 11.37 -13.01
C PHE A 64 7.50 10.77 -11.82
N ARG A 65 6.90 9.59 -12.01
CA ARG A 65 6.09 8.93 -10.96
C ARG A 65 6.83 7.77 -10.31
N PHE A 66 7.03 7.90 -9.02
CA PHE A 66 7.61 6.90 -8.13
C PHE A 66 6.53 6.26 -7.24
N PHE A 67 6.49 4.92 -7.20
CA PHE A 67 5.56 4.13 -6.39
C PHE A 67 6.32 3.22 -5.41
N PRO A 68 6.74 3.76 -4.23
CA PRO A 68 7.40 2.99 -3.19
C PRO A 68 6.68 1.68 -2.84
N GLY A 69 7.44 0.69 -2.39
CA GLY A 69 6.93 -0.61 -1.97
C GLY A 69 5.92 -0.53 -0.81
N PHE A 70 6.02 0.52 0.00
CA PHE A 70 5.10 0.77 1.12
C PHE A 70 3.76 1.39 0.70
N TYR A 71 3.57 1.82 -0.56
CA TYR A 71 2.26 2.30 -1.03
C TYR A 71 1.25 1.15 -1.07
N ARG A 72 0.17 1.27 -0.30
CA ARG A 72 -0.91 0.28 -0.17
C ARG A 72 -2.26 0.80 -0.61
N HIS A 73 -2.60 2.05 -0.33
CA HIS A 73 -3.90 2.64 -0.68
C HIS A 73 -4.05 2.84 -2.19
N VAL A 74 -3.06 3.48 -2.83
CA VAL A 74 -3.10 3.69 -4.29
C VAL A 74 -3.01 2.37 -5.02
N THR A 75 -2.15 1.45 -4.57
CA THR A 75 -1.97 0.15 -5.23
C THR A 75 -3.20 -0.75 -5.09
N ASP A 76 -3.88 -0.74 -3.94
CA ASP A 76 -5.19 -1.39 -3.75
C ASP A 76 -6.25 -0.81 -4.71
N THR A 77 -6.27 0.51 -4.87
CA THR A 77 -7.17 1.20 -5.81
C THR A 77 -6.88 0.79 -7.25
N MET A 78 -5.61 0.79 -7.67
CA MET A 78 -5.17 0.33 -8.99
C MET A 78 -5.47 -1.16 -9.23
N GLN A 79 -5.53 -1.99 -8.18
CA GLN A 79 -5.94 -3.39 -8.24
C GLN A 79 -7.46 -3.59 -8.36
N ARG A 80 -8.27 -2.54 -8.35
CA ARG A 80 -9.71 -2.63 -8.63
C ARG A 80 -10.11 -2.11 -10.00
N ILE A 81 -9.26 -1.33 -10.65
CA ILE A 81 -9.54 -0.72 -11.95
C ILE A 81 -9.18 -1.70 -13.08
N PRO A 82 -10.15 -2.18 -13.88
CA PRO A 82 -9.86 -3.07 -15.01
C PRO A 82 -9.26 -2.29 -16.19
N LEU A 83 -8.38 -2.95 -16.96
CA LEU A 83 -7.89 -2.42 -18.23
C LEU A 83 -8.77 -2.92 -19.39
N SER A 84 -9.29 -1.98 -20.18
CA SER A 84 -9.96 -2.27 -21.45
C SER A 84 -8.95 -2.86 -22.44
N GLY A 85 -9.26 -4.00 -23.07
CA GLY A 85 -8.44 -4.58 -24.13
C GLY A 85 -8.59 -3.83 -25.46
N LYS A 86 -7.73 -4.13 -26.45
CA LYS A 86 -7.73 -3.48 -27.79
C LYS A 86 -9.09 -3.48 -28.51
N ASN A 87 -10.01 -4.38 -28.14
CA ASN A 87 -11.36 -4.49 -28.72
C ASN A 87 -12.47 -4.02 -27.76
N GLY A 88 -12.15 -3.22 -26.73
CA GLY A 88 -13.10 -2.77 -25.69
C GLY A 88 -13.54 -3.87 -24.70
N LYS A 89 -13.18 -5.14 -24.92
CA LYS A 89 -13.44 -6.25 -24.00
C LYS A 89 -12.46 -6.24 -22.81
N ASN A 90 -12.92 -6.69 -21.65
CA ASN A 90 -12.08 -6.81 -20.45
C ASN A 90 -10.85 -7.69 -20.73
N SER A 91 -9.66 -7.11 -20.61
CA SER A 91 -8.38 -7.80 -20.85
C SER A 91 -8.03 -8.82 -19.76
N GLY A 92 -8.77 -8.84 -18.66
CA GLY A 92 -8.44 -9.57 -17.44
C GLY A 92 -7.29 -8.94 -16.64
N LYS A 93 -6.62 -7.92 -17.20
CA LYS A 93 -5.59 -7.12 -16.52
C LYS A 93 -6.22 -5.94 -15.79
N LYS A 94 -5.47 -5.39 -14.84
CA LYS A 94 -5.87 -4.26 -14.01
C LYS A 94 -4.81 -3.18 -14.11
N VAL A 95 -5.14 -1.94 -13.80
CA VAL A 95 -4.19 -0.81 -13.86
C VAL A 95 -2.93 -1.10 -13.05
N PHE A 96 -3.04 -1.82 -11.92
CA PHE A 96 -1.87 -2.24 -11.14
C PHE A 96 -0.81 -3.01 -11.95
N SER A 97 -1.17 -3.74 -13.01
CA SER A 97 -0.19 -4.46 -13.84
C SER A 97 0.72 -3.55 -14.68
N ASN A 98 0.41 -2.26 -14.74
CA ASN A 98 1.24 -1.25 -15.41
C ASN A 98 2.38 -0.74 -14.51
N LEU A 99 2.41 -1.13 -13.23
CA LEU A 99 3.55 -0.86 -12.35
C LEU A 99 4.66 -1.88 -12.57
N VAL A 100 5.82 -1.42 -13.01
CA VAL A 100 7.02 -2.22 -13.24
C VAL A 100 8.10 -1.88 -12.22
N PRO A 101 8.83 -2.88 -11.67
CA PRO A 101 9.84 -2.63 -10.67
C PRO A 101 11.11 -1.99 -11.26
N THR A 102 11.71 -1.07 -10.52
CA THR A 102 13.10 -0.65 -10.77
C THR A 102 14.05 -1.61 -10.04
N ARG A 103 15.33 -1.63 -10.45
CA ARG A 103 16.33 -2.56 -9.90
C ARG A 103 17.45 -1.87 -9.13
N ALA A 104 17.73 -0.61 -9.47
CA ALA A 104 18.84 0.12 -8.88
C ALA A 104 18.54 1.62 -8.75
N VAL A 105 19.19 2.24 -7.76
CA VAL A 105 19.29 3.70 -7.60
C VAL A 105 20.74 4.09 -7.86
N MET A 106 20.94 5.07 -8.73
CA MET A 106 22.25 5.63 -9.03
C MET A 106 22.41 6.98 -8.32
N VAL A 107 23.57 7.20 -7.70
CA VAL A 107 24.00 8.50 -7.21
C VAL A 107 25.15 8.98 -8.10
N ALA A 108 24.84 9.96 -8.95
CA ALA A 108 25.78 10.60 -9.85
C ALA A 108 26.42 11.82 -9.15
N ARG A 109 27.72 12.02 -9.38
CA ARG A 109 28.57 12.99 -8.68
C ARG A 109 29.42 13.74 -9.68
N TYR A 110 29.69 15.02 -9.41
CA TYR A 110 30.50 15.85 -10.30
C TYR A 110 31.92 15.30 -10.43
N GLY A 111 32.32 14.98 -11.66
CA GLY A 111 33.68 14.51 -11.98
C GLY A 111 34.10 13.20 -11.31
N LEU A 112 33.16 12.46 -10.69
CA LEU A 112 33.46 11.23 -9.95
C LEU A 112 32.57 10.07 -10.45
N PRO A 113 33.09 8.83 -10.47
CA PRO A 113 32.28 7.66 -10.81
C PRO A 113 31.01 7.55 -9.95
N SER A 114 29.89 7.21 -10.59
CA SER A 114 28.59 7.07 -9.93
C SER A 114 28.57 5.88 -8.97
N ILE A 115 27.80 6.00 -7.89
CA ILE A 115 27.52 4.92 -6.94
C ILE A 115 26.20 4.27 -7.34
N ILE A 116 26.19 2.96 -7.59
CA ILE A 116 24.96 2.22 -7.92
C ILE A 116 24.60 1.32 -6.74
N VAL A 117 23.40 1.49 -6.21
CA VAL A 117 22.84 0.72 -5.09
C VAL A 117 21.63 -0.06 -5.60
N ASN A 118 21.54 -1.34 -5.26
CA ASN A 118 20.34 -2.13 -5.59
C ASN A 118 19.14 -1.60 -4.79
N ALA A 119 18.00 -1.42 -5.47
CA ALA A 119 16.79 -0.87 -4.86
C ALA A 119 16.16 -1.80 -3.80
N GLY A 120 16.48 -3.09 -3.81
CA GLY A 120 16.07 -4.04 -2.78
C GLY A 120 16.97 -5.27 -2.74
N LEU A 121 16.68 -6.19 -1.82
CA LEU A 121 17.32 -7.51 -1.86
C LEU A 121 16.95 -8.21 -3.18
N PRO A 122 17.93 -8.78 -3.91
CA PRO A 122 17.67 -9.40 -5.21
C PRO A 122 16.62 -10.52 -5.11
N ASN A 123 15.56 -10.44 -5.93
CA ASN A 123 14.51 -11.45 -6.05
C ASN A 123 14.81 -12.61 -7.01
N THR A 124 15.93 -12.51 -7.72
CA THR A 124 16.35 -13.47 -8.73
C THR A 124 17.73 -14.01 -8.37
N GLY A 125 18.13 -15.13 -8.99
CA GLY A 125 19.36 -15.89 -8.75
C GLY A 125 20.69 -15.16 -9.02
N VAL A 126 20.77 -13.89 -8.61
CA VAL A 126 21.98 -13.10 -8.53
C VAL A 126 22.91 -13.77 -7.51
N ASN A 127 24.14 -13.95 -7.94
CA ASN A 127 25.17 -14.72 -7.27
C ASN A 127 25.40 -14.20 -5.85
N MET A 128 25.18 -15.05 -4.83
CA MET A 128 25.42 -14.79 -3.40
C MET A 128 26.85 -14.22 -3.13
N LYS A 129 27.80 -14.46 -4.04
CA LYS A 129 29.16 -13.86 -4.00
C LYS A 129 29.20 -12.35 -4.26
N GLN A 130 28.28 -11.79 -5.07
CA GLN A 130 28.15 -10.34 -5.26
C GLN A 130 27.54 -9.67 -4.02
N GLN A 131 26.59 -10.34 -3.34
CA GLN A 131 26.03 -9.87 -2.06
C GLN A 131 27.10 -9.75 -0.97
N LEU A 132 27.96 -10.76 -0.82
CA LEU A 132 29.04 -10.74 0.17
C LEU A 132 30.15 -9.73 -0.16
N LYS A 133 30.37 -9.38 -1.44
CA LYS A 133 31.29 -8.29 -1.83
C LYS A 133 30.70 -6.91 -1.52
N GLY A 134 29.43 -6.67 -1.85
CA GLY A 134 28.75 -5.41 -1.55
C GLY A 134 28.60 -5.13 -0.04
N LEU A 135 28.32 -6.17 0.76
CA LEU A 135 28.22 -6.07 2.22
C LEU A 135 29.58 -5.95 2.94
N LYS A 136 30.71 -6.29 2.30
CA LYS A 136 32.07 -6.21 2.89
C LYS A 136 32.90 -4.99 2.43
N GLY A 137 32.31 -4.02 1.73
CA GLY A 137 32.95 -2.71 1.49
C GLY A 137 33.65 -2.57 0.14
N SER A 138 32.96 -2.88 -0.97
CA SER A 138 33.51 -2.71 -2.32
C SER A 138 32.97 -1.51 -3.12
N VAL A 139 32.21 -0.60 -2.50
CA VAL A 139 31.96 0.72 -3.06
C VAL A 139 32.58 1.72 -2.10
N ASP A 140 33.58 2.46 -2.55
CA ASP A 140 34.11 3.57 -1.79
C ASP A 140 33.05 4.67 -1.75
N THR A 141 32.21 4.62 -0.72
CA THR A 141 31.20 5.64 -0.47
C THR A 141 31.82 6.95 0.00
N GLY A 142 33.13 6.99 0.30
CA GLY A 142 33.80 8.11 0.96
C GLY A 142 33.37 8.35 2.41
N LEU A 143 32.54 7.45 2.99
CA LEU A 143 32.03 7.57 4.36
C LEU A 143 32.95 6.84 5.34
N THR A 144 33.28 7.51 6.43
CA THR A 144 34.04 6.96 7.55
C THR A 144 33.26 5.87 8.30
N LYS A 145 33.96 5.04 9.08
CA LYS A 145 33.32 4.02 9.93
C LYS A 145 32.44 4.65 11.02
N GLU A 146 32.84 5.82 11.51
CA GLU A 146 32.12 6.58 12.53
C GLU A 146 30.77 7.09 11.98
N GLU A 147 30.77 7.73 10.82
CA GLU A 147 29.55 8.20 10.14
C GLU A 147 28.56 7.07 9.87
N LYS A 148 29.05 5.91 9.39
CA LYS A 148 28.20 4.73 9.15
C LYS A 148 27.56 4.22 10.45
N LYS A 149 28.34 4.18 11.54
CA LYS A 149 27.86 3.75 12.85
C LYS A 149 26.81 4.73 13.40
N PHE A 150 27.09 6.04 13.31
CA PHE A 150 26.17 7.08 13.77
C PHE A 150 24.84 7.04 13.02
N PHE A 151 24.88 6.93 11.68
CA PHE A 151 23.68 6.75 10.87
C PHE A 151 22.84 5.56 11.33
N LEU A 152 23.47 4.40 11.55
CA LEU A 152 22.77 3.20 12.03
C LEU A 152 22.15 3.40 13.41
N GLU A 153 22.84 4.09 14.32
CA GLU A 153 22.32 4.42 15.65
C GLU A 153 21.10 5.34 15.58
N ARG A 154 21.09 6.32 14.67
CA ARG A 154 19.92 7.20 14.41
C ARG A 154 18.75 6.43 13.81
N MET A 155 18.99 5.52 12.87
CA MET A 155 17.93 4.67 12.32
C MET A 155 17.34 3.74 13.38
N LEU A 156 18.20 3.14 14.22
CA LEU A 156 17.74 2.30 15.33
C LEU A 156 16.94 3.12 16.36
N GLN A 157 17.37 4.36 16.63
CA GLN A 157 16.63 5.29 17.48
C GLN A 157 15.22 5.54 16.92
N LEU A 158 15.09 5.88 15.64
CA LEU A 158 13.77 6.06 15.02
C LEU A 158 12.92 4.79 15.06
N ALA A 159 13.52 3.63 14.76
CA ALA A 159 12.81 2.35 14.70
C ALA A 159 12.31 1.86 16.06
N THR A 160 12.96 2.27 17.16
CA THR A 160 12.66 1.83 18.53
C THR A 160 12.02 2.90 19.40
N SER A 161 11.90 4.14 18.92
CA SER A 161 11.16 5.19 19.60
C SER A 161 9.65 4.96 19.53
N CYS A 162 8.97 5.22 20.66
CA CYS A 162 7.52 5.12 20.71
C CYS A 162 6.85 6.20 19.84
N ARG A 163 5.60 5.94 19.42
CA ARG A 163 4.86 6.86 18.54
C ARG A 163 4.70 8.25 19.15
N VAL A 164 4.37 8.33 20.43
CA VAL A 164 4.20 9.61 21.15
C VAL A 164 5.49 10.44 21.15
N ARG A 165 6.66 9.82 21.38
CA ARG A 165 7.95 10.53 21.26
C ARG A 165 8.18 11.04 19.85
N ARG A 166 7.90 10.23 18.82
CA ARG A 166 8.02 10.66 17.43
C ARG A 166 7.12 11.86 17.13
N ASP A 167 5.88 11.83 17.61
CA ASP A 167 4.89 12.87 17.39
C ASP A 167 5.17 14.17 18.15
N ASN A 168 5.79 14.11 19.33
CA ASN A 168 5.99 15.28 20.20
C ASN A 168 7.41 15.86 20.16
N ASP A 169 8.44 14.99 20.09
CA ASP A 169 9.85 15.41 20.15
C ASP A 169 10.40 15.54 18.73
N TYR A 170 10.28 14.48 17.91
CA TYR A 170 10.93 14.43 16.59
C TYR A 170 10.17 15.20 15.51
N GLU A 171 8.90 15.52 15.75
CA GLU A 171 8.16 16.42 14.87
C GLU A 171 8.76 17.83 14.85
N LYS A 172 9.36 18.24 15.97
CA LYS A 172 9.92 19.59 16.21
C LYS A 172 11.40 19.73 15.83
N ILE A 173 12.05 18.62 15.46
CA ILE A 173 13.48 18.57 15.14
C ILE A 173 13.63 18.40 13.62
N GLY A 174 14.44 19.26 13.01
CA GLY A 174 14.74 19.17 11.58
C GLY A 174 15.62 17.94 11.29
N TRP A 175 15.44 17.31 10.13
CA TRP A 175 16.22 16.14 9.74
C TRP A 175 17.74 16.41 9.75
N TRP A 176 18.15 17.58 9.26
CA TRP A 176 19.55 18.03 9.28
C TRP A 176 20.15 18.03 10.70
N GLU A 177 19.40 18.55 11.67
CA GLU A 177 19.80 18.61 13.08
C GLU A 177 19.85 17.21 13.69
N PHE A 178 18.81 16.39 13.50
CA PHE A 178 18.76 15.02 14.03
C PHE A 178 19.93 14.16 13.53
N MET A 179 20.36 14.39 12.29
CA MET A 179 21.45 13.70 11.64
C MET A 179 22.84 14.31 11.88
N HIS A 180 22.95 15.38 12.68
CA HIS A 180 24.21 16.08 12.99
C HIS A 180 25.02 16.43 11.73
N ALA A 181 24.33 16.92 10.70
CA ALA A 181 24.92 17.07 9.37
C ALA A 181 26.14 18.01 9.33
N ASP A 182 26.17 19.05 10.17
CA ASP A 182 27.28 20.00 10.23
C ASP A 182 28.55 19.44 10.89
N GLU A 183 28.43 18.37 11.69
CA GLU A 183 29.56 17.75 12.41
C GLU A 183 30.37 16.78 11.53
N PHE A 184 29.78 16.31 10.43
CA PHE A 184 30.36 15.25 9.59
C PHE A 184 30.86 15.76 8.23
N SER A 185 31.43 14.85 7.43
CA SER A 185 32.04 15.20 6.13
C SER A 185 31.02 15.75 5.12
N ALA A 186 31.52 16.46 4.11
CA ALA A 186 30.70 16.87 2.96
C ALA A 186 30.06 15.66 2.26
N THR A 187 30.77 14.53 2.22
CA THR A 187 30.25 13.27 1.66
C THR A 187 29.08 12.71 2.48
N TYR A 188 29.15 12.76 3.82
CA TYR A 188 28.03 12.38 4.68
C TYR A 188 26.81 13.29 4.45
N ARG A 189 27.03 14.60 4.38
CA ARG A 189 25.96 15.55 4.07
C ARG A 189 25.31 15.26 2.72
N SER A 190 26.12 15.13 1.66
CA SER A 190 25.65 14.91 0.29
C SER A 190 24.94 13.56 0.14
N LEU A 191 25.52 12.45 0.60
CA LEU A 191 24.97 11.12 0.37
C LEU A 191 23.88 10.70 1.37
N ILE A 192 24.09 10.95 2.66
CA ILE A 192 23.23 10.41 3.72
C ILE A 192 22.13 11.40 4.10
N VAL A 193 22.49 12.66 4.34
CA VAL A 193 21.53 13.65 4.84
C VAL A 193 20.67 14.17 3.69
N VAL A 194 21.30 14.72 2.65
CA VAL A 194 20.66 15.34 1.49
C VAL A 194 20.18 14.28 0.50
N GLY A 195 21.01 13.29 0.17
CA GLY A 195 20.66 12.25 -0.79
C GLY A 195 19.39 11.48 -0.43
N LEU A 196 19.22 11.10 0.85
CA LEU A 196 18.01 10.41 1.31
C LEU A 196 16.77 11.31 1.28
N THR A 197 16.88 12.59 1.66
CA THR A 197 15.72 13.50 1.58
C THR A 197 15.38 13.88 0.15
N ARG A 198 16.36 13.97 -0.77
CA ARG A 198 16.10 14.26 -2.19
C ARG A 198 15.32 13.16 -2.92
N THR A 199 15.35 11.92 -2.43
CA THR A 199 14.46 10.85 -2.96
C THR A 199 13.01 10.99 -2.53
N LEU A 200 12.72 11.89 -1.57
CA LEU A 200 11.43 12.07 -0.94
C LEU A 200 10.93 13.48 -1.24
N VAL A 201 9.89 13.59 -2.06
CA VAL A 201 9.02 14.77 -2.31
C VAL A 201 9.57 16.11 -1.79
N ALA A 202 10.08 16.99 -2.68
CA ALA A 202 10.42 18.40 -2.44
C ALA A 202 11.05 18.74 -1.07
N ALA A 203 11.71 17.77 -0.41
CA ALA A 203 12.04 17.89 1.00
C ALA A 203 13.42 18.52 1.13
N ASN A 204 13.43 19.77 1.57
CA ASN A 204 14.66 20.41 2.00
C ASN A 204 15.11 19.77 3.34
N ALA A 205 16.29 19.15 3.35
CA ALA A 205 16.83 18.47 4.53
C ALA A 205 16.87 19.36 5.79
N LYS A 206 17.00 20.69 5.63
CA LYS A 206 17.08 21.64 6.76
C LYS A 206 15.72 21.89 7.42
N SER A 207 14.63 21.92 6.66
CA SER A 207 13.29 22.19 7.19
C SER A 207 12.46 20.94 7.42
N ALA A 208 12.78 19.82 6.74
CA ALA A 208 12.03 18.59 6.82
C ALA A 208 11.93 18.04 8.25
N SER A 209 10.72 17.73 8.70
CA SER A 209 10.48 17.14 10.01
C SER A 209 11.11 15.75 10.12
N THR A 210 11.85 15.49 11.20
CA THR A 210 12.47 14.18 11.47
C THR A 210 11.42 13.08 11.61
N LYS A 211 10.27 13.40 12.20
CA LYS A 211 9.13 12.47 12.29
C LYS A 211 8.72 11.96 10.91
N THR A 212 8.44 12.87 9.98
CA THR A 212 7.97 12.55 8.62
C THR A 212 9.08 11.89 7.82
N GLY A 213 10.19 12.60 7.59
CA GLY A 213 11.28 12.12 6.74
C GLY A 213 11.89 10.82 7.27
N GLY A 214 12.13 10.74 8.58
CA GLY A 214 12.68 9.55 9.22
C GLY A 214 11.74 8.34 9.15
N SER A 215 10.42 8.53 9.25
CA SER A 215 9.45 7.44 9.11
C SER A 215 9.46 6.88 7.69
N ILE A 216 9.53 7.74 6.67
CA ILE A 216 9.58 7.31 5.27
C ILE A 216 10.89 6.59 4.95
N VAL A 217 12.03 7.10 5.43
CA VAL A 217 13.33 6.41 5.29
C VAL A 217 13.27 5.01 5.92
N LEU A 218 12.67 4.86 7.10
CA LEU A 218 12.46 3.54 7.71
C LEU A 218 11.58 2.62 6.84
N GLN A 219 10.48 3.13 6.28
CA GLN A 219 9.63 2.31 5.40
C GLN A 219 10.39 1.85 4.15
N LEU A 220 11.22 2.70 3.54
CA LEU A 220 12.08 2.32 2.42
C LEU A 220 13.10 1.23 2.82
N ILE A 221 13.74 1.37 3.98
CA ILE A 221 14.65 0.35 4.53
C ILE A 221 13.90 -0.98 4.74
N TYR A 222 12.72 -0.95 5.36
CA TYR A 222 11.93 -2.16 5.60
C TYR A 222 11.49 -2.84 4.31
N CYS A 223 11.11 -2.07 3.29
CA CYS A 223 10.84 -2.62 1.96
C CYS A 223 12.07 -3.28 1.35
N GLY A 224 13.23 -2.60 1.41
CA GLY A 224 14.49 -3.13 0.90
C GLY A 224 14.95 -4.44 1.58
N LEU A 225 14.58 -4.64 2.85
CA LEU A 225 14.86 -5.87 3.61
C LEU A 225 13.91 -7.04 3.29
N GLN A 226 12.85 -6.83 2.52
CA GLN A 226 11.87 -7.86 2.17
C GLN A 226 12.04 -8.26 0.71
N PRO A 227 12.65 -9.42 0.39
CA PRO A 227 12.85 -9.83 -0.99
C PRO A 227 11.56 -9.75 -1.81
N TRP A 228 10.46 -10.37 -1.37
CA TRP A 228 9.20 -10.42 -2.11
C TRP A 228 8.50 -9.07 -2.36
N VAL A 229 9.02 -7.95 -1.83
CA VAL A 229 8.51 -6.60 -2.08
C VAL A 229 9.39 -5.91 -3.11
N ASN A 230 8.77 -5.33 -4.14
CA ASN A 230 9.46 -4.38 -4.99
C ASN A 230 9.53 -3.04 -4.26
N THR A 231 10.72 -2.66 -3.78
CA THR A 231 10.94 -1.40 -3.04
C THR A 231 10.54 -0.17 -3.85
N ASP A 232 10.70 -0.24 -5.16
CA ASP A 232 10.50 0.86 -6.09
C ASP A 232 9.85 0.34 -7.38
N ARG A 233 8.88 1.10 -7.88
CA ARG A 233 8.12 0.85 -9.11
C ARG A 233 7.84 2.16 -9.83
N VAL A 234 7.74 2.05 -11.15
CA VAL A 234 7.34 3.13 -12.06
C VAL A 234 6.25 2.63 -13.01
N LEU A 235 5.62 3.52 -13.75
CA LEU A 235 4.62 3.16 -14.76
C LEU A 235 5.29 2.73 -16.08
N ASN A 236 4.69 1.77 -16.77
CA ASN A 236 5.13 1.27 -18.07
C ASN A 236 4.64 2.09 -19.28
N GLY A 237 4.34 3.36 -19.06
CA GLY A 237 3.90 4.33 -20.05
C GLY A 237 3.55 5.67 -19.39
N PRO A 238 3.15 6.69 -20.17
CA PRO A 238 2.74 7.99 -19.65
C PRO A 238 1.57 7.88 -18.68
N THR A 239 1.59 8.70 -17.63
CA THR A 239 0.72 8.51 -16.47
C THR A 239 -0.79 8.50 -16.81
N ASN A 240 -1.24 9.37 -17.72
CA ASN A 240 -2.66 9.40 -18.11
C ASN A 240 -3.08 8.12 -18.83
N ASP A 241 -2.26 7.63 -19.75
CA ASP A 241 -2.61 6.52 -20.65
C ASP A 241 -2.73 5.21 -19.88
N VAL A 242 -1.82 4.96 -18.94
CA VAL A 242 -1.73 3.67 -18.24
C VAL A 242 -2.40 3.66 -16.87
N TRP A 243 -2.81 4.81 -16.33
CA TRP A 243 -3.46 4.89 -15.01
C TRP A 243 -4.70 5.80 -14.98
N LEU A 244 -4.56 7.11 -15.23
CA LEU A 244 -5.61 8.06 -14.88
C LEU A 244 -6.81 8.03 -15.83
N ASN A 245 -6.59 7.88 -17.14
CA ASN A 245 -7.68 7.73 -18.11
C ASN A 245 -8.48 6.44 -17.89
N PRO A 246 -7.85 5.24 -17.72
CA PRO A 246 -8.56 4.04 -17.32
C PRO A 246 -9.36 4.19 -16.01
N TRP A 247 -8.82 4.95 -15.05
CA TRP A 247 -9.51 5.20 -13.79
C TRP A 247 -10.74 6.09 -13.99
N LYS A 248 -10.61 7.21 -14.72
CA LYS A 248 -11.73 8.08 -15.09
C LYS A 248 -12.82 7.28 -15.81
N GLU A 249 -12.44 6.49 -16.82
CA GLU A 249 -13.37 5.64 -17.56
C GLU A 249 -14.11 4.67 -16.64
N TYR A 250 -13.41 4.03 -15.70
CA TYR A 250 -14.03 3.16 -14.69
C TYR A 250 -15.06 3.90 -13.83
N LEU A 251 -14.72 5.08 -13.32
CA LEU A 251 -15.60 5.89 -12.48
C LEU A 251 -16.85 6.34 -13.26
N THR A 252 -16.69 6.87 -14.47
CA THR A 252 -17.81 7.31 -15.30
C THR A 252 -18.72 6.14 -15.68
N ARG A 253 -18.17 4.96 -16.02
CA ARG A 253 -18.96 3.74 -16.27
C ARG A 253 -19.75 3.26 -15.04
N LYS A 254 -19.27 3.59 -13.83
CA LYS A 254 -19.96 3.29 -12.57
C LYS A 254 -21.03 4.32 -12.20
N GLY A 255 -21.11 5.44 -12.92
CA GLY A 255 -22.13 6.47 -12.74
C GLY A 255 -21.63 7.79 -12.13
N VAL A 256 -20.33 7.92 -11.86
CA VAL A 256 -19.75 9.20 -11.38
C VAL A 256 -19.90 10.27 -12.46
N GLN A 257 -20.47 11.42 -12.11
CA GLN A 257 -20.51 12.58 -12.99
C GLN A 257 -19.21 13.38 -12.84
N TYR A 258 -18.61 13.73 -13.97
CA TYR A 258 -17.31 14.40 -14.01
C TYR A 258 -17.44 15.72 -14.78
N MET A 259 -17.25 16.84 -14.10
CA MET A 259 -17.38 18.19 -14.65
C MET A 259 -15.99 18.82 -14.71
N HIS A 260 -15.53 19.10 -15.93
CA HIS A 260 -14.28 19.80 -16.19
C HIS A 260 -14.48 21.32 -16.28
N ASP A 261 -13.37 22.07 -16.23
CA ASP A 261 -13.36 23.53 -16.32
C ASP A 261 -14.31 24.16 -15.27
N ALA A 262 -14.29 23.58 -14.06
CA ALA A 262 -15.19 23.87 -12.96
C ALA A 262 -14.42 24.31 -11.72
N HIS A 263 -14.47 25.61 -11.42
CA HIS A 263 -13.70 26.26 -10.36
C HIS A 263 -14.59 26.63 -9.19
N ALA A 264 -14.45 25.95 -8.06
CA ALA A 264 -15.07 26.39 -6.81
C ALA A 264 -14.52 27.77 -6.42
N VAL A 265 -15.41 28.69 -6.06
CA VAL A 265 -15.06 30.07 -5.68
C VAL A 265 -15.64 30.49 -4.34
N GLN A 266 -16.71 29.85 -3.88
CA GLN A 266 -17.36 30.20 -2.62
C GLN A 266 -18.06 28.98 -2.01
N ILE A 267 -17.96 28.86 -0.69
CA ILE A 267 -18.67 27.86 0.11
C ILE A 267 -19.76 28.61 0.88
N ASN A 268 -21.02 28.25 0.67
CA ASN A 268 -22.15 28.93 1.30
C ASN A 268 -22.70 28.08 2.43
N LEU A 269 -22.75 28.65 3.64
CA LEU A 269 -23.27 27.99 4.82
C LEU A 269 -24.71 28.40 5.12
N LYS A 270 -25.45 27.47 5.73
CA LYS A 270 -26.77 27.71 6.31
C LYS A 270 -26.98 26.73 7.46
N ASP A 271 -27.41 27.25 8.61
CA ASP A 271 -27.68 26.44 9.81
C ASP A 271 -26.49 25.52 10.21
N HIS A 272 -25.26 26.05 10.15
CA HIS A 272 -24.00 25.33 10.43
C HIS A 272 -23.69 24.16 9.47
N LEU A 273 -24.33 24.10 8.31
CA LEU A 273 -24.08 23.12 7.24
C LEU A 273 -23.71 23.85 5.94
N ILE A 274 -23.03 23.17 5.03
CA ILE A 274 -22.93 23.63 3.65
C ILE A 274 -24.30 23.49 3.00
N ASP A 275 -24.86 24.62 2.54
CA ASP A 275 -26.06 24.66 1.72
C ASP A 275 -25.69 24.32 0.27
N ASN A 276 -24.71 25.04 -0.28
CA ASN A 276 -24.22 24.85 -1.64
C ASN A 276 -22.77 25.36 -1.80
N VAL A 277 -22.15 25.00 -2.92
CA VAL A 277 -20.85 25.54 -3.36
C VAL A 277 -21.05 26.26 -4.69
N THR A 278 -20.59 27.51 -4.78
CA THR A 278 -20.62 28.26 -6.03
C THR A 278 -19.40 27.89 -6.88
N ILE A 279 -19.67 27.50 -8.13
CA ILE A 279 -18.68 27.02 -9.09
C ILE A 279 -18.75 27.85 -10.38
N LYS A 280 -17.62 28.39 -10.81
CA LYS A 280 -17.47 28.99 -12.13
C LYS A 280 -17.13 27.93 -13.16
N THR A 281 -17.97 27.79 -14.17
CA THR A 281 -17.82 26.77 -15.22
C THR A 281 -17.42 27.37 -16.55
N ASN A 282 -16.78 26.59 -17.42
CA ASN A 282 -16.42 26.95 -18.80
C ASN A 282 -15.48 28.18 -18.91
N LEU A 283 -14.55 28.38 -17.97
CA LEU A 283 -13.62 29.52 -18.02
C LEU A 283 -12.70 29.50 -19.25
N SER A 284 -12.47 28.31 -19.82
CA SER A 284 -11.72 28.14 -21.07
C SER A 284 -12.50 28.67 -22.30
N ASN A 285 -13.81 28.93 -22.17
CA ASN A 285 -14.64 29.57 -23.20
C ASN A 285 -15.48 30.70 -22.60
N PRO A 286 -15.00 31.96 -22.65
CA PRO A 286 -15.64 33.10 -21.99
C PRO A 286 -17.13 33.32 -22.35
N GLU A 287 -17.57 32.94 -23.55
CA GLU A 287 -18.98 33.08 -23.96
C GLU A 287 -19.92 32.10 -23.25
N LYS A 288 -19.38 30.98 -22.76
CA LYS A 288 -20.11 29.94 -22.02
C LYS A 288 -19.84 29.99 -20.52
N ALA A 289 -18.96 30.90 -20.09
CA ALA A 289 -18.58 31.05 -18.70
C ALA A 289 -19.80 31.45 -17.87
N ARG A 290 -20.07 30.71 -16.79
CA ARG A 290 -21.17 31.02 -15.88
C ARG A 290 -20.92 30.45 -14.50
N ASP A 291 -21.52 31.11 -13.53
CA ASP A 291 -21.53 30.68 -12.14
C ASP A 291 -22.76 29.76 -11.93
N ILE A 292 -22.55 28.64 -11.25
CA ILE A 292 -23.60 27.69 -10.87
C ILE A 292 -23.47 27.36 -9.38
N ASP A 293 -24.59 27.19 -8.70
CA ASP A 293 -24.59 26.68 -7.32
C ASP A 293 -24.87 25.18 -7.33
N VAL A 294 -24.00 24.42 -6.68
CA VAL A 294 -24.06 22.96 -6.66
C VAL A 294 -24.43 22.47 -5.28
N ASN A 295 -25.42 21.57 -5.25
CA ASN A 295 -26.04 21.07 -4.03
C ASN A 295 -25.73 19.57 -3.88
N GLY A 296 -25.46 19.14 -2.66
CA GLY A 296 -25.25 17.76 -2.27
C GLY A 296 -25.57 17.55 -0.79
N ASP A 297 -25.75 16.29 -0.39
CA ASP A 297 -25.95 15.94 1.02
C ASP A 297 -24.64 16.05 1.81
N TYR A 298 -23.51 15.74 1.15
CA TYR A 298 -22.16 15.82 1.70
C TYR A 298 -21.17 16.42 0.69
N TYR A 299 -20.13 17.07 1.21
CA TYR A 299 -19.10 17.74 0.40
C TYR A 299 -17.70 17.27 0.82
N ILE A 300 -16.87 16.90 -0.16
CA ILE A 300 -15.45 16.61 0.06
C ILE A 300 -14.62 17.65 -0.68
N PHE A 301 -13.80 18.39 0.05
CA PHE A 301 -12.81 19.31 -0.51
C PHE A 301 -11.50 18.56 -0.71
N ALA A 302 -11.25 18.19 -1.97
CA ALA A 302 -10.09 17.44 -2.43
C ALA A 302 -9.14 18.28 -3.29
N CYS A 303 -8.96 19.54 -2.89
CA CYS A 303 -8.06 20.50 -3.52
C CYS A 303 -6.76 20.68 -2.71
N PRO A 304 -5.68 21.18 -3.32
CA PRO A 304 -4.44 21.53 -2.62
C PRO A 304 -4.63 22.61 -1.55
N ILE A 305 -3.69 22.72 -0.60
CA ILE A 305 -3.79 23.64 0.56
C ILE A 305 -3.94 25.10 0.13
N GLU A 306 -3.19 25.52 -0.88
CA GLU A 306 -3.18 26.86 -1.44
C GLU A 306 -4.55 27.26 -2.00
N ARG A 307 -5.27 26.31 -2.61
CA ARG A 307 -6.63 26.54 -3.10
C ARG A 307 -7.67 26.45 -2.00
N MET A 308 -7.50 25.53 -1.04
CA MET A 308 -8.42 25.42 0.08
C MET A 308 -8.40 26.70 0.94
N ALA A 309 -7.22 27.26 1.20
CA ALA A 309 -7.05 28.48 1.99
C ALA A 309 -7.74 29.70 1.37
N GLU A 310 -7.81 29.79 0.04
CA GLU A 310 -8.57 30.83 -0.67
C GLU A 310 -10.09 30.68 -0.49
N LEU A 311 -10.60 29.46 -0.33
CA LEU A 311 -12.02 29.19 -0.11
C LEU A 311 -12.45 29.41 1.35
N VAL A 312 -11.51 29.54 2.29
CA VAL A 312 -11.81 29.74 3.70
C VAL A 312 -12.29 31.19 3.94
N SER A 313 -13.59 31.33 4.20
CA SER A 313 -14.22 32.54 4.70
C SER A 313 -14.09 32.69 6.22
N ASP A 314 -14.37 33.88 6.75
CA ASP A 314 -14.42 34.11 8.20
C ASP A 314 -15.56 33.29 8.85
N GLU A 315 -16.68 33.12 8.14
CA GLU A 315 -17.81 32.28 8.59
C GLU A 315 -17.40 30.81 8.77
N LEU A 316 -16.55 30.26 7.90
CA LEU A 316 -16.00 28.92 8.08
C LEU A 316 -15.14 28.82 9.35
N ILE A 317 -14.29 29.83 9.60
CA ILE A 317 -13.42 29.88 10.78
C ILE A 317 -14.24 29.96 12.08
N GLU A 318 -15.35 30.70 12.07
CA GLU A 318 -16.27 30.78 13.21
C GLU A 318 -16.94 29.45 13.54
N ASN A 319 -17.16 28.60 12.52
CA ASN A 319 -17.75 27.27 12.69
C ASN A 319 -16.72 26.20 13.07
N ASP A 320 -15.47 26.31 12.59
CA ASP A 320 -14.37 25.41 12.94
C ASP A 320 -13.02 26.14 12.85
N LEU A 321 -12.32 26.23 13.99
CA LEU A 321 -11.00 26.89 14.07
C LEU A 321 -9.94 26.20 13.21
N CYS A 322 -10.13 24.96 12.77
CA CYS A 322 -9.19 24.26 11.90
C CYS A 322 -8.91 25.05 10.60
N PHE A 323 -9.89 25.81 10.10
CA PHE A 323 -9.76 26.57 8.86
C PHE A 323 -8.80 27.76 9.01
N GLN A 324 -8.64 28.31 10.21
CA GLN A 324 -7.61 29.30 10.49
C GLN A 324 -6.21 28.69 10.35
N TYR A 325 -6.02 27.47 10.84
CA TYR A 325 -4.74 26.76 10.72
C TYR A 325 -4.41 26.41 9.27
N LEU A 326 -5.41 26.18 8.42
CA LEU A 326 -5.18 25.99 6.97
C LEU A 326 -4.62 27.25 6.30
N LYS A 327 -5.10 28.45 6.69
CA LYS A 327 -4.53 29.72 6.21
C LYS A 327 -3.07 29.88 6.66
N GLU A 328 -2.75 29.49 7.89
CA GLU A 328 -1.38 29.51 8.43
C GLU A 328 -0.47 28.47 7.75
N LEU A 329 -1.02 27.31 7.37
CA LEU A 329 -0.29 26.23 6.71
C LEU A 329 -0.03 26.52 5.23
N ALA A 330 -0.91 27.25 4.54
CA ALA A 330 -0.86 27.46 3.09
C ALA A 330 0.49 27.96 2.52
N PRO A 331 1.28 28.80 3.21
CA PRO A 331 2.60 29.18 2.76
C PRO A 331 3.66 28.06 2.85
N SER A 332 3.36 26.92 3.50
CA SER A 332 4.28 25.79 3.69
C SER A 332 4.37 24.91 2.45
N VAL A 333 4.66 25.52 1.30
CA VAL A 333 4.79 24.83 0.01
C VAL A 333 6.17 25.08 -0.60
N ALA A 334 6.63 24.17 -1.47
CA ALA A 334 7.85 24.32 -2.24
C ALA A 334 7.67 23.80 -3.67
N TRP A 335 8.56 24.23 -4.54
CA TRP A 335 8.51 23.91 -5.96
C TRP A 335 9.31 22.64 -6.23
N MET A 336 8.68 21.72 -6.95
CA MET A 336 9.33 20.54 -7.49
C MET A 336 8.63 20.21 -8.80
N ASN A 337 9.29 20.55 -9.90
CA ASN A 337 8.67 20.54 -11.22
C ASN A 337 9.56 19.81 -12.22
N GLY A 338 8.92 19.22 -13.21
CA GLY A 338 9.52 18.37 -14.20
C GLY A 338 10.03 19.14 -15.42
N ILE A 339 11.11 18.65 -15.99
CA ILE A 339 11.52 18.93 -17.36
C ILE A 339 11.80 17.61 -18.07
N GLN A 340 11.18 17.40 -19.23
CA GLN A 340 11.42 16.23 -20.07
C GLN A 340 12.36 16.60 -21.22
N PHE A 341 13.43 15.84 -21.39
CA PHE A 341 14.28 15.89 -22.57
C PHE A 341 13.95 14.73 -23.50
N TYR A 342 13.54 15.04 -24.72
CA TYR A 342 13.25 14.08 -25.78
C TYR A 342 14.48 13.89 -26.63
N LEU A 343 14.96 12.66 -26.71
CA LEU A 343 16.27 12.33 -27.25
C LEU A 343 16.15 11.59 -28.57
N ASN A 344 17.06 11.83 -29.53
CA ASN A 344 17.14 11.09 -30.80
C ASN A 344 17.64 9.65 -30.67
N GLN A 345 18.11 9.27 -29.48
CA GLN A 345 18.52 7.92 -29.15
C GLN A 345 18.00 7.52 -27.78
N ASN A 346 17.70 6.23 -27.62
CA ASN A 346 17.34 5.69 -26.32
C ASN A 346 18.61 5.52 -25.48
N ILE A 347 18.66 6.14 -24.31
CA ILE A 347 19.77 6.02 -23.36
C ILE A 347 19.29 5.27 -22.11
N GLU A 348 19.99 4.19 -21.76
CA GLU A 348 19.76 3.43 -20.53
C GLU A 348 20.88 3.72 -19.53
N ILE A 349 20.73 4.81 -18.76
CA ILE A 349 21.77 5.26 -17.82
C ILE A 349 21.80 4.36 -16.58
N ASN A 350 20.63 4.11 -15.98
CA ASN A 350 20.45 3.29 -14.80
C ASN A 350 19.11 2.56 -14.88
N GLN A 351 19.03 1.36 -14.31
CA GLN A 351 17.81 0.56 -14.19
C GLN A 351 16.92 1.06 -13.03
N GLY A 352 16.66 2.37 -13.01
CA GLY A 352 15.86 3.07 -12.02
C GLY A 352 16.29 4.54 -11.88
N HIS A 353 15.99 5.13 -10.74
CA HIS A 353 16.20 6.56 -10.47
C HIS A 353 17.68 6.96 -10.39
N ILE A 354 17.97 8.18 -10.81
CA ILE A 354 19.29 8.82 -10.77
C ILE A 354 19.19 10.04 -9.87
N ILE A 355 20.04 10.12 -8.87
CA ILE A 355 20.17 11.25 -7.95
C ILE A 355 21.45 12.00 -8.34
N PHE A 356 21.33 13.26 -8.71
CA PHE A 356 22.49 14.12 -8.93
C PHE A 356 22.83 14.79 -7.58
N SER A 357 23.71 14.16 -6.80
CA SER A 357 23.93 14.58 -5.41
C SER A 357 24.56 15.97 -5.30
N ASP A 358 25.36 16.34 -6.29
CA ASP A 358 26.13 17.58 -6.29
C ASP A 358 25.46 18.70 -7.09
N SER A 359 24.34 18.41 -7.77
CA SER A 359 23.60 19.43 -8.52
C SER A 359 23.04 20.50 -7.58
N GLU A 360 23.25 21.74 -7.98
CA GLU A 360 22.81 22.94 -7.29
C GLU A 360 21.28 22.98 -7.22
N TRP A 361 20.59 22.69 -8.33
CA TRP A 361 19.12 22.70 -8.39
C TRP A 361 18.45 21.39 -7.95
N ALA A 362 19.18 20.56 -7.19
CA ALA A 362 18.68 19.31 -6.61
C ALA A 362 17.97 18.39 -7.61
N LEU A 363 18.67 18.08 -8.71
CA LEU A 363 18.15 17.30 -9.82
C LEU A 363 18.03 15.82 -9.46
N THR A 364 16.93 15.21 -9.93
CA THR A 364 16.80 13.75 -10.02
C THR A 364 16.24 13.39 -11.39
N ALA A 365 16.54 12.19 -11.90
CA ALA A 365 16.07 11.79 -13.22
C ALA A 365 15.78 10.30 -13.36
N ILE A 366 15.07 9.96 -14.42
CA ILE A 366 14.87 8.60 -14.88
C ILE A 366 14.80 8.55 -16.40
N SER A 367 15.52 7.60 -17.00
CA SER A 367 15.36 7.27 -18.43
C SER A 367 14.09 6.44 -18.58
N GLN A 368 12.99 7.03 -19.07
CA GLN A 368 11.65 6.43 -18.96
C GLN A 368 11.40 5.29 -19.95
N VAL A 369 11.89 5.41 -21.18
CA VAL A 369 11.57 4.50 -22.30
C VAL A 369 11.96 3.06 -22.00
N GLN A 370 13.00 2.82 -21.20
CA GLN A 370 13.41 1.46 -20.77
C GLN A 370 12.31 0.71 -19.98
N PHE A 371 11.35 1.44 -19.40
CA PHE A 371 10.22 0.89 -18.65
C PHE A 371 8.93 0.89 -19.46
N TRP A 372 8.86 1.71 -20.50
CA TRP A 372 7.69 1.82 -21.35
C TRP A 372 7.65 0.61 -22.30
N GLY A 373 6.49 -0.05 -22.37
CA GLY A 373 6.33 -1.29 -23.13
C GLY A 373 6.44 -1.07 -24.64
N ASP A 374 5.31 -1.18 -25.34
CA ASP A 374 5.20 -0.92 -26.78
C ASP A 374 4.74 0.52 -27.08
N TYR A 375 5.13 1.49 -26.24
CA TYR A 375 4.71 2.88 -26.42
C TYR A 375 5.37 3.50 -27.66
N ASP A 376 4.53 3.99 -28.57
CA ASP A 376 4.94 4.53 -29.87
C ASP A 376 5.42 5.98 -29.75
N LEU A 377 6.72 6.19 -29.86
CA LEU A 377 7.37 7.50 -30.00
C LEU A 377 7.64 7.89 -31.45
N ASP A 378 7.71 6.92 -32.37
CA ASP A 378 8.11 7.11 -33.76
C ASP A 378 7.08 7.91 -34.57
N MET A 379 5.82 7.84 -34.16
CA MET A 379 4.73 8.61 -34.78
C MET A 379 4.44 9.95 -34.09
N ARG A 380 5.33 10.42 -33.19
CA ARG A 380 5.18 11.67 -32.43
C ARG A 380 6.24 12.69 -32.88
N PHE A 381 5.92 13.97 -32.71
CA PHE A 381 6.77 15.10 -33.05
C PHE A 381 7.32 15.01 -34.47
N ASN A 382 8.64 14.94 -34.63
CA ASN A 382 9.37 14.87 -35.90
C ASN A 382 9.77 13.43 -36.30
N GLY A 383 9.33 12.42 -35.54
CA GLY A 383 9.64 10.99 -35.74
C GLY A 383 11.06 10.57 -35.39
N LYS A 384 11.89 11.49 -34.90
CA LYS A 384 13.28 11.21 -34.51
C LYS A 384 13.43 10.85 -33.03
N VAL A 385 12.43 11.12 -32.19
CA VAL A 385 12.50 10.85 -30.75
C VAL A 385 12.50 9.34 -30.49
N LYS A 386 13.55 8.87 -29.81
CA LYS A 386 13.74 7.47 -29.39
C LYS A 386 13.89 7.30 -27.88
N GLY A 387 14.22 8.37 -27.16
CA GLY A 387 14.43 8.37 -25.71
C GLY A 387 13.68 9.49 -25.02
N VAL A 388 13.39 9.30 -23.73
CA VAL A 388 12.85 10.33 -22.83
C VAL A 388 13.63 10.27 -21.53
N LEU A 389 14.32 11.37 -21.19
CA LEU A 389 14.92 11.59 -19.89
C LEU A 389 14.02 12.57 -19.13
N SER A 390 13.28 12.07 -18.15
CA SER A 390 12.47 12.92 -17.28
C SER A 390 13.30 13.32 -16.07
N VAL A 391 13.33 14.62 -15.78
CA VAL A 391 14.14 15.22 -14.72
C VAL A 391 13.23 16.04 -13.81
N ASP A 392 13.37 15.89 -12.50
CA ASP A 392 12.70 16.72 -11.52
C ASP A 392 13.69 17.75 -10.94
N ILE A 393 13.29 19.02 -10.93
CA ILE A 393 14.04 20.15 -10.36
C ILE A 393 13.42 20.46 -9.01
N SER A 394 14.14 20.21 -7.92
CA SER A 394 13.59 20.29 -6.55
C SER A 394 14.08 21.50 -5.75
N ASP A 395 14.97 22.32 -6.30
CA ASP A 395 15.42 23.57 -5.67
C ASP A 395 15.38 24.71 -6.68
N TRP A 396 14.29 25.47 -6.63
CA TRP A 396 14.07 26.63 -7.50
C TRP A 396 14.50 27.96 -6.87
N LEU A 397 14.53 28.02 -5.54
CA LEU A 397 14.43 29.27 -4.78
C LEU A 397 15.65 29.54 -3.88
N SER A 398 16.53 28.56 -3.67
CA SER A 398 17.55 28.67 -2.62
C SER A 398 19.00 28.53 -3.10
N THR A 399 19.28 27.61 -4.03
CA THR A 399 20.65 27.38 -4.51
C THR A 399 20.88 27.96 -5.90
N LYS A 400 21.90 28.80 -6.04
CA LYS A 400 22.27 29.43 -7.32
C LYS A 400 23.17 28.51 -8.16
N TYR A 401 22.92 28.48 -9.46
CA TYR A 401 23.83 27.92 -10.47
C TYR A 401 24.22 29.04 -11.44
N LYS A 402 25.52 29.28 -11.64
CA LYS A 402 26.01 30.44 -12.42
C LYS A 402 25.39 31.76 -11.96
N ASP A 403 25.37 31.97 -10.64
CA ASP A 403 24.87 33.17 -9.94
C ASP A 403 23.36 33.47 -10.06
N VAL A 404 22.56 32.56 -10.64
CA VAL A 404 21.11 32.69 -10.78
C VAL A 404 20.34 31.54 -10.13
N LEU A 405 19.13 31.83 -9.64
CA LEU A 405 18.16 30.83 -9.18
C LEU A 405 17.36 30.28 -10.38
N ALA A 406 16.80 29.08 -10.27
CA ALA A 406 16.02 28.51 -11.37
C ALA A 406 14.74 29.34 -11.64
N GLU A 407 14.14 29.96 -10.60
CA GLU A 407 12.99 30.85 -10.79
C GLU A 407 13.32 32.11 -11.62
N GLU A 408 14.60 32.50 -11.68
CA GLU A 408 15.06 33.71 -12.39
C GLU A 408 15.39 33.43 -13.87
N CYS A 409 15.31 32.18 -14.31
CA CYS A 409 15.66 31.73 -15.66
C CYS A 409 14.43 31.54 -16.54
N ARG A 410 14.52 31.91 -17.83
CA ARG A 410 13.52 31.47 -18.82
C ARG A 410 13.62 29.96 -19.08
N ALA A 411 12.59 29.39 -19.69
CA ALA A 411 12.53 27.94 -19.94
C ALA A 411 13.76 27.40 -20.71
N ASP A 412 14.26 28.11 -21.71
CA ASP A 412 15.50 27.74 -22.42
C ASP A 412 16.72 27.71 -21.48
N GLU A 413 16.90 28.76 -20.67
CA GLU A 413 18.01 28.83 -19.70
C GLU A 413 17.91 27.73 -18.63
N VAL A 414 16.70 27.42 -18.16
CA VAL A 414 16.47 26.29 -17.25
C VAL A 414 16.89 24.98 -17.91
N ALA A 415 16.47 24.73 -19.15
CA ALA A 415 16.83 23.52 -19.89
C ALA A 415 18.36 23.40 -20.08
N ASP A 416 19.01 24.50 -20.44
CA ASP A 416 20.45 24.58 -20.64
C ASP A 416 21.22 24.24 -19.35
N TYR A 417 20.87 24.90 -18.25
CA TYR A 417 21.56 24.72 -16.97
C TYR A 417 21.26 23.40 -16.29
N VAL A 418 20.05 22.85 -16.45
CA VAL A 418 19.75 21.48 -16.03
C VAL A 418 20.62 20.49 -16.79
N TRP A 419 20.70 20.61 -18.12
CA TRP A 419 21.49 19.70 -18.93
C TRP A 419 22.98 19.75 -18.61
N GLU A 420 23.54 20.95 -18.40
CA GLU A 420 24.94 21.10 -18.00
C GLU A 420 25.27 20.40 -16.67
N GLN A 421 24.38 20.50 -15.67
CA GLN A 421 24.55 19.81 -14.38
C GLN A 421 24.47 18.28 -14.55
N ILE A 422 23.61 17.79 -15.45
CA ILE A 422 23.53 16.36 -15.79
C ILE A 422 24.83 15.90 -16.47
N GLU A 423 25.34 16.64 -17.46
CA GLU A 423 26.59 16.33 -18.16
C GLU A 423 27.78 16.27 -17.18
N LYS A 424 27.91 17.26 -16.28
CA LYS A 424 28.96 17.28 -15.24
C LYS A 424 28.93 16.05 -14.32
N SER A 425 27.75 15.47 -14.11
CA SER A 425 27.56 14.35 -13.20
C SER A 425 27.72 12.98 -13.85
N LEU A 426 27.39 12.86 -15.14
CA LEU A 426 27.39 11.58 -15.86
C LEU A 426 28.62 11.39 -16.74
N ASN A 427 29.17 12.47 -17.31
CA ASN A 427 30.33 12.40 -18.18
C ASN A 427 31.61 12.49 -17.34
N VAL A 428 32.15 11.34 -16.97
CA VAL A 428 33.31 11.21 -16.08
C VAL A 428 34.42 10.38 -16.75
N ASP A 429 35.67 10.67 -16.43
CA ASP A 429 36.87 9.96 -16.94
C ASP A 429 36.92 9.83 -18.48
N GLY A 430 36.44 10.86 -19.19
CA GLY A 430 36.40 10.88 -20.66
C GLY A 430 35.30 10.02 -21.30
N LYS A 431 34.46 9.36 -20.50
CA LYS A 431 33.28 8.62 -20.98
C LYS A 431 32.10 9.58 -21.16
N ILE A 432 31.63 9.72 -22.39
CA ILE A 432 30.42 10.50 -22.71
C ILE A 432 29.21 9.57 -22.63
N ILE A 433 28.32 9.84 -21.67
CA ILE A 433 27.03 9.14 -21.50
C ILE A 433 25.91 9.96 -22.12
N VAL A 434 25.95 11.28 -21.92
CA VAL A 434 24.98 12.25 -22.43
C VAL A 434 25.71 13.34 -23.19
N GLU A 435 25.11 13.86 -24.25
CA GLU A 435 25.63 15.01 -24.97
C GLU A 435 24.46 15.84 -25.50
N ARG A 436 24.67 17.15 -25.62
CA ARG A 436 23.64 18.09 -26.06
C ARG A 436 23.04 17.78 -27.45
N SER A 437 23.83 17.20 -28.36
CA SER A 437 23.35 16.76 -29.69
C SER A 437 22.32 15.64 -29.64
N MET A 438 22.12 15.00 -28.48
CA MET A 438 21.06 14.01 -28.31
C MET A 438 19.67 14.65 -28.21
N ILE A 439 19.57 15.91 -27.78
CA ILE A 439 18.29 16.58 -27.50
C ILE A 439 17.62 17.00 -28.80
N GLU A 440 16.46 16.42 -29.09
CA GLU A 440 15.59 16.84 -30.20
C GLU A 440 14.60 17.92 -29.77
N PHE A 441 14.13 17.82 -28.53
CA PHE A 441 13.18 18.76 -27.94
C PHE A 441 13.25 18.67 -26.41
N TYR A 442 12.79 19.71 -25.72
CA TYR A 442 12.55 19.65 -24.29
C TYR A 442 11.19 20.26 -23.96
N TYR A 443 10.64 19.89 -22.81
CA TYR A 443 9.41 20.46 -22.30
C TYR A 443 9.55 20.69 -20.81
N LEU A 444 9.49 21.96 -20.41
CA LEU A 444 9.36 22.36 -19.02
C LEU A 444 7.88 22.31 -18.63
N ASP A 445 7.60 21.83 -17.42
CA ASP A 445 6.25 21.73 -16.87
C ASP A 445 5.38 22.98 -17.16
N ARG A 446 4.16 22.75 -17.64
CA ARG A 446 3.19 23.80 -18.01
C ARG A 446 2.85 24.74 -16.87
N ASP A 447 2.97 24.27 -15.63
CA ASP A 447 2.54 25.02 -14.45
C ASP A 447 3.62 25.99 -13.96
N ILE A 448 4.82 25.95 -14.57
CA ILE A 448 5.85 26.98 -14.46
C ILE A 448 5.61 28.06 -15.53
N HIS A 449 5.27 29.26 -15.07
CA HIS A 449 4.97 30.38 -15.94
C HIS A 449 5.92 31.55 -15.73
N TRP A 450 6.58 31.97 -16.80
CA TRP A 450 7.36 33.21 -16.78
C TRP A 450 6.45 34.44 -16.67
N ASP A 451 6.65 35.25 -15.64
CA ASP A 451 6.02 36.55 -15.49
C ASP A 451 6.97 37.66 -15.96
N ASP A 452 6.60 38.30 -17.07
CA ASP A 452 7.41 39.35 -17.68
C ASP A 452 7.50 40.64 -16.87
N LYS A 453 6.62 40.87 -15.88
CA LYS A 453 6.64 42.07 -15.03
C LYS A 453 7.66 41.93 -13.92
N ILE A 454 7.70 40.78 -13.25
CA ILE A 454 8.63 40.52 -12.15
C ILE A 454 9.93 39.84 -12.59
N LYS A 455 10.01 39.42 -13.87
CA LYS A 455 11.17 38.72 -14.46
C LYS A 455 11.54 37.45 -13.67
N ARG A 456 10.51 36.69 -13.28
CA ARG A 456 10.64 35.43 -12.56
C ARG A 456 9.53 34.48 -12.99
N ASN A 457 9.77 33.19 -12.82
CA ASN A 457 8.75 32.18 -12.92
C ASN A 457 7.76 32.26 -11.75
N ILE A 458 6.57 31.70 -11.94
CA ILE A 458 5.55 31.45 -10.93
C ILE A 458 5.09 30.00 -11.11
N ASP A 459 5.08 29.22 -10.03
CA ASP A 459 4.51 27.88 -10.00
C ASP A 459 3.04 27.94 -9.59
N LYS A 460 2.17 27.35 -10.41
CA LYS A 460 0.73 27.26 -10.14
C LYS A 460 0.34 26.03 -9.34
N GLU A 461 1.21 25.04 -9.23
CA GLU A 461 0.92 23.77 -8.57
C GLU A 461 2.02 23.34 -7.57
N PRO A 462 2.39 24.20 -6.59
CA PRO A 462 3.46 23.88 -5.64
C PRO A 462 3.08 22.74 -4.70
N LEU A 463 4.06 22.04 -4.12
CA LEU A 463 3.82 20.89 -3.23
C LEU A 463 3.89 21.28 -1.75
N LEU A 464 2.96 20.75 -0.94
CA LEU A 464 3.02 20.90 0.51
C LEU A 464 4.31 20.29 1.08
N VAL A 465 5.01 21.06 1.91
CA VAL A 465 6.22 20.64 2.61
C VAL A 465 5.93 20.39 4.08
N ASN A 466 6.32 19.20 4.56
CA ASN A 466 6.20 18.82 5.96
C ASN A 466 7.37 19.35 6.78
N SER A 467 7.31 20.65 7.09
CA SER A 467 8.28 21.34 7.94
C SER A 467 8.07 21.02 9.42
N ILE A 468 9.07 21.28 10.26
CA ILE A 468 8.93 21.17 11.72
C ILE A 468 7.76 22.01 12.27
N ASN A 469 7.10 21.53 13.32
CA ASN A 469 5.95 22.18 13.98
C ASN A 469 4.71 22.43 13.09
N THR A 470 4.64 21.84 11.89
CA THR A 470 3.47 22.01 11.00
C THR A 470 2.40 20.93 11.18
N TRP A 471 2.71 19.82 11.89
CA TRP A 471 1.71 18.76 12.11
C TRP A 471 0.50 19.26 12.90
N GLY A 472 0.72 20.19 13.84
CA GLY A 472 -0.31 20.86 14.63
C GLY A 472 -1.34 21.63 13.80
N LEU A 473 -0.90 22.20 12.67
CA LEU A 473 -1.73 23.03 11.78
C LEU A 473 -2.63 22.21 10.85
N ARG A 474 -2.35 20.91 10.70
CA ARG A 474 -3.04 20.04 9.76
C ARG A 474 -4.32 19.46 10.36
N PRO A 475 -5.47 19.50 9.66
CA PRO A 475 -6.71 18.97 10.18
C PRO A 475 -6.80 17.44 10.02
N THR A 476 -7.79 16.84 10.68
CA THR A 476 -8.31 15.53 10.31
C THR A 476 -9.24 15.63 9.09
N ALA A 477 -9.75 14.51 8.59
CA ALA A 477 -10.69 14.53 7.46
C ALA A 477 -12.08 15.08 7.83
N SER A 478 -12.48 14.96 9.09
CA SER A 478 -13.70 15.56 9.65
C SER A 478 -13.48 17.01 10.05
N THR A 479 -14.55 17.80 9.94
CA THR A 479 -14.67 19.18 10.43
C THR A 479 -15.86 19.26 11.40
N ASP A 480 -15.99 20.37 12.13
CA ASP A 480 -17.16 20.64 12.98
C ASP A 480 -18.42 21.00 12.15
N ILE A 481 -18.28 21.19 10.84
CA ILE A 481 -19.38 21.34 9.88
C ILE A 481 -19.78 19.94 9.38
N ASN A 482 -20.92 19.43 9.86
CA ASN A 482 -21.28 18.00 9.77
C ASN A 482 -21.31 17.40 8.36
N ASN A 483 -21.55 18.20 7.32
CA ASN A 483 -21.58 17.73 5.94
C ASN A 483 -20.36 18.16 5.10
N MET A 484 -19.31 18.68 5.73
CA MET A 484 -18.05 19.10 5.10
C MET A 484 -16.88 18.23 5.54
N PHE A 485 -16.17 17.66 4.57
CA PHE A 485 -15.00 16.81 4.81
C PHE A 485 -13.81 17.26 3.96
N LEU A 486 -12.61 17.03 4.48
CA LEU A 486 -11.35 17.43 3.85
C LEU A 486 -10.58 16.19 3.38
N ALA A 487 -10.01 16.26 2.18
CA ALA A 487 -9.24 15.16 1.60
C ALA A 487 -8.08 15.66 0.72
N ALA A 488 -6.89 15.84 1.27
CA ALA A 488 -5.71 16.22 0.48
C ALA A 488 -4.42 15.87 1.21
N ASP A 489 -3.28 16.24 0.65
CA ASP A 489 -1.96 16.10 1.26
C ASP A 489 -1.84 16.84 2.61
N TYR A 490 -2.56 17.93 2.84
CA TYR A 490 -2.57 18.63 4.13
C TYR A 490 -3.38 17.91 5.23
N VAL A 491 -4.17 16.90 4.92
CA VAL A 491 -4.93 16.14 5.93
C VAL A 491 -4.00 15.17 6.67
N ARG A 492 -4.17 15.07 7.99
CA ARG A 492 -3.39 14.14 8.84
C ARG A 492 -3.64 12.69 8.42
N THR A 493 -2.57 12.03 7.97
CA THR A 493 -2.56 10.63 7.51
C THR A 493 -1.42 9.86 8.17
N ASN A 494 -1.42 8.53 8.04
CA ASN A 494 -0.33 7.67 8.49
C ASN A 494 0.93 7.90 7.66
N THR A 495 0.74 8.13 6.35
CA THR A 495 1.84 8.41 5.40
C THR A 495 2.55 9.71 5.74
N ASP A 496 1.78 10.75 6.13
CA ASP A 496 2.31 12.02 6.63
C ASP A 496 3.30 12.71 5.66
N LEU A 497 3.07 12.55 4.35
CA LEU A 497 3.89 13.13 3.27
C LEU A 497 3.00 13.48 2.07
N ALA A 498 3.29 14.59 1.39
CA ALA A 498 2.58 15.02 0.17
C ALA A 498 2.81 14.04 -0.99
N THR A 499 1.96 13.01 -1.04
CA THR A 499 2.10 11.87 -1.94
C THR A 499 0.75 11.41 -2.46
N MET A 500 0.77 10.68 -3.57
CA MET A 500 -0.41 9.99 -4.09
C MET A 500 -1.01 9.01 -3.04
N GLU A 501 -0.16 8.37 -2.24
CA GLU A 501 -0.57 7.49 -1.14
C GLU A 501 -1.29 8.23 -0.02
N GLY A 502 -0.70 9.34 0.47
CA GLY A 502 -1.32 10.19 1.48
C GLY A 502 -2.63 10.80 0.99
N ALA A 503 -2.70 11.24 -0.27
CA ALA A 503 -3.92 11.77 -0.89
C ALA A 503 -5.04 10.71 -0.94
N ASN A 504 -4.72 9.47 -1.31
CA ASN A 504 -5.69 8.37 -1.32
C ASN A 504 -6.14 7.99 0.10
N GLU A 505 -5.21 7.95 1.06
CA GLU A 505 -5.54 7.71 2.47
C GLU A 505 -6.49 8.79 3.03
N ALA A 506 -6.19 10.07 2.78
CA ALA A 506 -7.02 11.20 3.20
C ALA A 506 -8.44 11.09 2.65
N ALA A 507 -8.57 10.74 1.36
CA ALA A 507 -9.85 10.51 0.73
C ALA A 507 -10.64 9.38 1.38
N ARG A 508 -10.01 8.24 1.67
CA ARG A 508 -10.67 7.12 2.37
C ARG A 508 -11.10 7.49 3.77
N ARG A 509 -10.34 8.33 4.47
CA ARG A 509 -10.72 8.88 5.79
C ARG A 509 -11.97 9.76 5.67
N ALA A 510 -12.02 10.67 4.69
CA ALA A 510 -13.20 11.48 4.42
C ALA A 510 -14.44 10.64 4.09
N VAL A 511 -14.29 9.60 3.25
CA VAL A 511 -15.36 8.65 2.95
C VAL A 511 -15.85 7.93 4.21
N ASN A 512 -14.95 7.55 5.11
CA ASN A 512 -15.32 6.91 6.38
C ASN A 512 -16.12 7.85 7.27
N CYS A 513 -15.79 9.14 7.31
CA CYS A 513 -16.59 10.14 8.03
C CYS A 513 -18.01 10.27 7.46
N ILE A 514 -18.18 10.21 6.13
CA ILE A 514 -19.52 10.18 5.50
C ILE A 514 -20.27 8.90 5.88
N ILE A 515 -19.60 7.75 5.91
CA ILE A 515 -20.20 6.48 6.32
C ILE A 515 -20.68 6.55 7.78
N ASP A 516 -19.89 7.19 8.66
CA ASP A 516 -20.28 7.46 10.05
C ASP A 516 -21.52 8.36 10.12
N ALA A 517 -21.54 9.45 9.34
CA ALA A 517 -22.67 10.39 9.28
C ALA A 517 -23.98 9.72 8.79
N GLU A 518 -23.89 8.78 7.85
CA GLU A 518 -25.02 7.96 7.38
C GLU A 518 -25.46 6.86 8.38
N GLY A 519 -24.86 6.79 9.57
CA GLY A 519 -25.18 5.80 10.59
C GLY A 519 -24.66 4.39 10.26
N ASN A 520 -23.48 4.30 9.62
CA ASN A 520 -22.76 3.04 9.38
C ASN A 520 -23.51 2.02 8.52
N ARG A 521 -24.25 2.50 7.52
CA ARG A 521 -25.03 1.68 6.58
C ARG A 521 -24.16 0.92 5.57
N SER A 522 -22.92 1.35 5.35
CA SER A 522 -21.96 0.78 4.39
C SER A 522 -20.68 0.34 5.08
N SER A 523 -19.90 -0.55 4.45
CA SER A 523 -18.59 -0.95 4.96
C SER A 523 -17.57 0.18 4.81
N TYR A 524 -16.79 0.49 5.84
CA TYR A 524 -15.69 1.46 5.76
C TYR A 524 -14.70 1.19 4.60
N ALA A 525 -14.15 2.26 4.05
CA ALA A 525 -12.93 2.25 3.24
C ALA A 525 -11.74 1.83 4.11
N GLN A 526 -10.97 0.86 3.60
CA GLN A 526 -9.86 0.28 4.33
C GLN A 526 -8.69 1.27 4.42
N ILE A 527 -8.22 1.53 5.64
CA ILE A 527 -7.00 2.29 5.92
C ILE A 527 -5.87 1.32 6.22
N PHE A 528 -4.70 1.57 5.62
CA PHE A 528 -3.48 0.79 5.82
C PHE A 528 -2.48 1.63 6.60
N GLU A 529 -2.06 1.14 7.76
CA GLU A 529 -0.98 1.75 8.52
C GLU A 529 0.39 1.33 7.98
N PHE A 530 1.41 2.14 8.26
CA PHE A 530 2.80 1.74 8.04
C PHE A 530 3.13 0.50 8.85
N ASN A 531 3.83 -0.43 8.20
CA ASN A 531 4.12 -1.74 8.78
C ASN A 531 5.51 -1.73 9.38
N ASP A 532 5.61 -1.27 10.62
CA ASP A 532 6.85 -1.40 11.37
C ASP A 532 7.10 -2.87 11.72
N PRO A 533 8.35 -3.37 11.67
CA PRO A 533 8.67 -4.70 12.13
C PRO A 533 8.30 -4.89 13.60
N TRP A 534 7.37 -5.79 13.85
CA TRP A 534 6.77 -6.03 15.17
C TRP A 534 7.77 -6.47 16.24
N PHE A 535 8.96 -6.95 15.85
CA PHE A 535 10.02 -7.28 16.82
C PHE A 535 10.61 -6.06 17.54
N PHE A 536 10.36 -4.84 17.04
CA PHE A 536 10.70 -3.59 17.74
C PHE A 536 9.65 -3.18 18.78
N ASP A 537 8.47 -3.80 18.83
CA ASP A 537 7.35 -3.33 19.65
C ASP A 537 7.68 -3.31 21.15
N VAL A 538 8.43 -4.29 21.65
CA VAL A 538 8.86 -4.32 23.05
C VAL A 538 9.85 -3.21 23.37
N MET A 539 10.71 -2.84 22.41
CA MET A 539 11.62 -1.71 22.55
C MET A 539 10.87 -0.37 22.52
N LYS A 540 9.88 -0.23 21.63
CA LYS A 540 8.99 0.95 21.58
C LYS A 540 8.16 1.08 22.85
N TRP A 541 7.66 -0.03 23.38
CA TRP A 541 6.96 -0.05 24.66
C TRP A 541 7.89 0.39 25.80
N TRP A 542 9.15 -0.05 25.80
CA TRP A 542 10.13 0.38 26.80
C TRP A 542 10.43 1.88 26.70
N ASP A 543 10.64 2.39 25.48
CA ASP A 543 10.81 3.83 25.25
C ASP A 543 9.59 4.61 25.70
N ARG A 544 8.36 4.11 25.47
CA ARG A 544 7.13 4.74 25.96
C ARG A 544 7.15 4.93 27.47
N ARG A 545 7.54 3.90 28.24
CA ARG A 545 7.64 4.01 29.71
C ARG A 545 8.71 4.98 30.18
N ARG A 546 9.76 5.19 29.38
CA ARG A 546 10.78 6.21 29.65
C ARG A 546 10.23 7.60 29.35
N TYR A 547 9.54 7.75 28.22
CA TYR A 547 8.91 8.99 27.79
C TYR A 547 7.88 9.48 28.81
N ASP A 548 7.01 8.59 29.30
CA ASP A 548 6.00 8.92 30.30
C ASP A 548 6.61 9.38 31.65
N LYS A 549 7.91 9.11 31.87
CA LYS A 549 8.68 9.60 33.04
C LYS A 549 9.49 10.87 32.75
N GLY A 550 9.32 11.48 31.58
CA GLY A 550 10.10 12.65 31.14
C GLY A 550 11.57 12.35 30.82
N LEU A 551 11.94 11.07 30.63
CA LEU A 551 13.32 10.69 30.33
C LEU A 551 13.63 10.79 28.83
N PRO A 552 14.86 11.19 28.45
CA PRO A 552 15.29 11.18 27.06
C PRO A 552 15.36 9.75 26.51
N TYR A 553 15.31 9.64 25.18
CA TYR A 553 15.53 8.37 24.48
C TYR A 553 16.87 7.75 24.90
N SER A 554 16.92 6.42 24.98
CA SER A 554 18.17 5.70 25.22
C SER A 554 18.18 4.38 24.49
N SER A 555 19.27 4.10 23.77
CA SER A 555 19.55 2.81 23.13
C SER A 555 19.99 1.72 24.14
N LYS A 556 20.12 2.07 25.43
CA LYS A 556 20.49 1.13 26.50
C LYS A 556 19.23 0.41 27.01
N PHE A 557 18.85 -0.65 26.31
CA PHE A 557 17.75 -1.53 26.72
C PHE A 557 18.18 -2.52 27.82
N PRO A 558 17.29 -2.85 28.79
CA PRO A 558 17.49 -3.96 29.71
C PRO A 558 17.74 -5.28 28.98
N TRP A 559 18.48 -6.20 29.60
CA TRP A 559 18.84 -7.49 29.00
C TRP A 559 17.60 -8.31 28.57
N TRP A 560 16.52 -8.26 29.35
CA TRP A 560 15.29 -9.01 29.06
C TRP A 560 14.53 -8.42 27.87
N VAL A 561 14.51 -7.08 27.70
CA VAL A 561 13.93 -6.42 26.52
C VAL A 561 14.67 -6.86 25.26
N LYS A 562 16.01 -6.86 25.32
CA LYS A 562 16.85 -7.37 24.23
C LYS A 562 16.57 -8.84 23.95
N GLY A 563 16.51 -9.68 24.99
CA GLY A 563 16.22 -11.11 24.86
C GLY A 563 14.89 -11.40 24.17
N VAL A 564 13.82 -10.73 24.58
CA VAL A 564 12.50 -10.87 23.96
C VAL A 564 12.53 -10.37 22.50
N SER A 565 13.11 -9.20 22.23
CA SER A 565 13.21 -8.71 20.86
C SER A 565 14.05 -9.59 19.94
N ILE A 566 15.09 -10.25 20.45
CA ILE A 566 15.88 -11.24 19.68
C ILE A 566 14.99 -12.45 19.31
N LEU A 567 14.23 -12.99 20.27
CA LEU A 567 13.29 -14.09 20.00
C LEU A 567 12.23 -13.69 18.97
N MET A 568 11.65 -12.50 19.12
CA MET A 568 10.70 -11.94 18.16
C MET A 568 11.35 -11.74 16.78
N GLY A 569 12.61 -11.30 16.73
CA GLY A 569 13.40 -11.19 15.51
C GLY A 569 13.59 -12.53 14.80
N LEU A 570 13.85 -13.61 15.55
CA LEU A 570 13.95 -14.96 14.99
C LEU A 570 12.63 -15.40 14.34
N PHE A 571 11.50 -15.18 15.02
CA PHE A 571 10.18 -15.46 14.45
C PHE A 571 9.88 -14.59 13.21
N PHE A 572 10.29 -13.32 13.20
CA PHE A 572 10.17 -12.45 12.03
C PHE A 572 10.97 -12.98 10.84
N VAL A 573 12.19 -13.48 11.06
CA VAL A 573 13.00 -14.12 10.01
C VAL A 573 12.32 -15.38 9.48
N ILE A 574 11.78 -16.23 10.36
CA ILE A 574 11.04 -17.44 9.97
C ILE A 574 9.81 -17.08 9.12
N ASP A 575 8.99 -16.13 9.57
CA ASP A 575 7.85 -15.61 8.82
C ASP A 575 8.28 -15.08 7.44
N GLY A 576 9.41 -14.36 7.38
CA GLY A 576 9.99 -13.90 6.12
C GLY A 576 10.41 -15.04 5.18
N ILE A 577 11.02 -16.11 5.69
CA ILE A 577 11.39 -17.29 4.89
C ILE A 577 10.14 -17.92 4.26
N PHE A 578 9.06 -18.07 5.03
CA PHE A 578 7.79 -18.61 4.51
C PHE A 578 7.18 -17.69 3.46
N LYS A 579 7.12 -16.38 3.70
CA LYS A 579 6.65 -15.41 2.70
C LYS A 579 7.45 -15.46 1.41
N TYR A 580 8.78 -15.56 1.50
CA TYR A 580 9.64 -15.75 0.34
C TYR A 580 9.35 -17.05 -0.41
N LEU A 581 9.17 -18.17 0.32
CA LEU A 581 8.82 -19.45 -0.27
C LEU A 581 7.48 -19.38 -1.00
N PHE A 582 6.45 -18.81 -0.37
CA PHE A 582 5.12 -18.65 -0.96
C PHE A 582 5.14 -17.73 -2.17
N TYR A 583 5.88 -16.62 -2.11
CA TYR A 583 6.10 -15.74 -3.25
C TYR A 583 6.71 -16.51 -4.44
N LYS A 584 7.77 -17.30 -4.20
CA LYS A 584 8.42 -18.11 -5.25
C LYS A 584 7.49 -19.18 -5.83
N LEU A 585 6.61 -19.74 -5.01
CA LEU A 585 5.59 -20.71 -5.41
C LEU A 585 4.32 -20.05 -5.99
N ARG A 586 4.24 -18.72 -6.06
CA ARG A 586 3.06 -17.94 -6.48
C ARG A 586 1.80 -18.24 -5.66
N ILE A 587 1.98 -18.54 -4.39
CA ILE A 587 0.92 -18.77 -3.41
C ILE A 587 0.62 -17.44 -2.71
N THR A 588 -0.65 -17.05 -2.58
CA THR A 588 -1.01 -15.81 -1.86
C THR A 588 -0.64 -15.93 -0.38
N GLY A 589 -0.40 -14.80 0.31
CA GLY A 589 0.00 -14.83 1.73
C GLY A 589 -0.99 -15.57 2.64
N GLU A 590 -2.29 -15.37 2.41
CA GLU A 590 -3.38 -16.05 3.12
C GLU A 590 -3.38 -17.56 2.82
N ALA A 591 -3.28 -17.94 1.53
CA ALA A 591 -3.19 -19.34 1.12
C ALA A 591 -1.97 -20.02 1.74
N GLY A 592 -0.82 -19.34 1.72
CA GLY A 592 0.43 -19.83 2.27
C GLY A 592 0.34 -20.07 3.77
N TYR A 593 -0.27 -19.14 4.52
CA TYR A 593 -0.48 -19.32 5.95
C TYR A 593 -1.41 -20.49 6.27
N ILE A 594 -2.54 -20.62 5.56
CA ILE A 594 -3.46 -21.75 5.73
C ILE A 594 -2.78 -23.08 5.39
N ILE A 595 -2.07 -23.16 4.25
CA ILE A 595 -1.31 -24.36 3.86
C ILE A 595 -0.24 -24.69 4.91
N LEU A 596 0.50 -23.69 5.40
CA LEU A 596 1.48 -23.89 6.47
C LEU A 596 0.83 -24.44 7.73
N SER A 597 -0.32 -23.88 8.13
CA SER A 597 -1.05 -24.36 9.30
C SER A 597 -1.49 -25.81 9.13
N MET A 598 -1.93 -26.22 7.93
CA MET A 598 -2.26 -27.61 7.63
C MET A 598 -1.02 -28.51 7.69
N VAL A 599 0.11 -28.08 7.13
CA VAL A 599 1.38 -28.82 7.16
C VAL A 599 1.89 -28.98 8.60
N VAL A 600 1.80 -27.93 9.41
CA VAL A 600 2.16 -27.99 10.85
C VAL A 600 1.21 -28.91 11.59
N THR A 601 -0.09 -28.88 11.29
CA THR A 601 -1.10 -29.76 11.92
C THR A 601 -0.81 -31.23 11.62
N LEU A 602 -0.61 -31.57 10.35
CA LEU A 602 -0.26 -32.93 9.93
C LEU A 602 1.12 -33.37 10.43
N GLY A 603 2.11 -32.47 10.40
CA GLY A 603 3.46 -32.74 10.90
C GLY A 603 3.48 -33.02 12.40
N PHE A 604 2.69 -32.27 13.18
CA PHE A 604 2.51 -32.53 14.60
C PHE A 604 1.84 -33.88 14.83
N ALA A 605 0.73 -34.17 14.14
CA ALA A 605 0.02 -35.45 14.26
C ALA A 605 0.92 -36.65 13.89
N ALA A 606 1.73 -36.52 12.83
CA ALA A 606 2.66 -37.57 12.41
C ALA A 606 3.83 -37.76 13.40
N LEU A 607 4.36 -36.66 13.97
CA LEU A 607 5.41 -36.73 14.99
C LEU A 607 4.90 -37.38 16.26
N ASP A 608 3.68 -37.06 16.66
CA ASP A 608 3.04 -37.65 17.83
C ASP A 608 2.71 -39.12 17.59
N ALA A 609 2.14 -39.49 16.44
CA ALA A 609 1.96 -40.89 16.04
C ALA A 609 3.27 -41.70 16.10
N TRP A 610 4.42 -41.06 15.89
CA TRP A 610 5.74 -41.69 16.02
C TRP A 610 6.29 -41.71 17.46
N LYS A 611 6.00 -40.68 18.27
CA LYS A 611 6.57 -40.51 19.62
C LYS A 611 5.66 -41.00 20.76
N GLY A 612 4.35 -41.11 20.52
CA GLY A 612 3.34 -41.47 21.50
C GLY A 612 3.25 -40.46 22.64
N TRP A 613 3.01 -39.19 22.36
CA TRP A 613 2.81 -38.16 23.39
C TRP A 613 1.45 -38.30 24.10
N GLY A 614 0.54 -39.11 23.55
CA GLY A 614 -0.73 -39.48 24.17
C GLY A 614 -1.80 -38.41 24.05
N THR A 615 -2.94 -38.67 24.67
CA THR A 615 -4.19 -37.90 24.63
C THR A 615 -4.03 -36.37 24.72
N TRP A 616 -3.24 -35.88 25.69
CA TRP A 616 -3.01 -34.44 25.91
C TRP A 616 -2.48 -33.66 24.69
N SER A 617 -1.77 -34.34 23.78
CA SER A 617 -1.21 -33.72 22.58
C SER A 617 -2.29 -33.29 21.58
N ALA A 618 -3.45 -33.98 21.51
CA ALA A 618 -4.58 -33.61 20.68
C ALA A 618 -5.20 -32.29 21.17
N PHE A 619 -5.33 -32.15 22.49
CA PHE A 619 -5.73 -30.90 23.13
C PHE A 619 -4.74 -29.77 22.80
N ALA A 620 -3.44 -30.03 22.97
CA ALA A 620 -2.39 -29.03 22.69
C ALA A 620 -2.39 -28.59 21.21
N LEU A 621 -2.56 -29.52 20.28
CA LEU A 621 -2.65 -29.22 18.85
C LEU A 621 -3.89 -28.38 18.52
N SER A 622 -5.06 -28.81 18.99
CA SER A 622 -6.34 -28.18 18.68
C SER A 622 -6.40 -26.75 19.21
N ILE A 623 -6.10 -26.56 20.49
CA ILE A 623 -6.09 -25.25 21.13
C ILE A 623 -4.96 -24.38 20.56
N GLY A 624 -3.75 -24.93 20.44
CA GLY A 624 -2.58 -24.19 19.94
C GLY A 624 -2.78 -23.69 18.51
N MET A 625 -3.33 -24.52 17.63
CA MET A 625 -3.61 -24.14 16.24
C MET A 625 -4.76 -23.14 16.14
N PHE A 626 -5.82 -23.30 16.93
CA PHE A 626 -6.90 -22.33 16.98
C PHE A 626 -6.43 -20.94 17.47
N ILE A 627 -5.53 -20.92 18.47
CA ILE A 627 -4.88 -19.69 18.94
C ILE A 627 -4.00 -19.09 17.84
N ALA A 628 -3.22 -19.91 17.11
CA ALA A 628 -2.39 -19.42 16.01
C ALA A 628 -3.23 -18.77 14.91
N LEU A 629 -4.30 -19.43 14.46
CA LEU A 629 -5.26 -18.88 13.49
C LEU A 629 -5.92 -17.60 14.01
N SER A 630 -6.26 -17.56 15.30
CA SER A 630 -6.81 -16.37 15.97
C SER A 630 -5.83 -15.20 15.96
N ILE A 631 -4.58 -15.42 16.41
CA ILE A 631 -3.54 -14.40 16.41
C ILE A 631 -3.34 -13.84 15.00
N TYR A 632 -3.31 -14.70 13.97
CA TYR A 632 -3.20 -14.27 12.59
C TYR A 632 -4.40 -13.41 12.15
N ALA A 633 -5.63 -13.85 12.43
CA ALA A 633 -6.86 -13.13 12.11
C ALA A 633 -6.93 -11.75 12.77
N PHE A 634 -6.55 -11.66 14.05
CA PHE A 634 -6.54 -10.40 14.79
C PHE A 634 -5.41 -9.47 14.36
N ARG A 635 -4.21 -10.00 14.07
CA ARG A 635 -3.07 -9.21 13.59
C ARG A 635 -3.32 -8.58 12.23
N LEU A 636 -3.91 -9.32 11.29
CA LEU A 636 -4.21 -8.80 9.95
C LEU A 636 -5.49 -7.95 9.91
N GLN A 637 -6.19 -7.81 11.04
CA GLN A 637 -7.53 -7.23 11.10
C GLN A 637 -8.49 -7.89 10.09
N ASP A 638 -8.28 -9.18 9.80
CA ASP A 638 -9.05 -9.92 8.81
C ASP A 638 -10.44 -10.22 9.38
N ARG A 639 -11.42 -9.41 8.96
CA ARG A 639 -12.82 -9.56 9.37
C ARG A 639 -13.40 -10.90 8.95
N PHE A 640 -12.97 -11.45 7.82
CA PHE A 640 -13.49 -12.70 7.32
C PHE A 640 -12.97 -13.89 8.11
N LEU A 641 -11.66 -13.96 8.34
CA LEU A 641 -11.10 -15.03 9.15
C LEU A 641 -11.65 -15.00 10.59
N LYS A 642 -11.89 -13.81 11.17
CA LYS A 642 -12.57 -13.69 12.47
C LYS A 642 -14.00 -14.23 12.46
N LYS A 643 -14.76 -14.01 11.39
CA LYS A 643 -16.09 -14.63 11.22
C LYS A 643 -15.98 -16.15 11.12
N LEU A 644 -14.99 -16.64 10.38
CA LEU A 644 -14.76 -18.08 10.23
C LEU A 644 -14.36 -18.75 11.54
N LEU A 645 -13.64 -18.06 12.44
CA LEU A 645 -13.38 -18.53 13.80
C LEU A 645 -14.67 -18.70 14.60
N LEU A 646 -15.59 -17.73 14.53
CA LEU A 646 -16.91 -17.83 15.17
C LEU A 646 -17.76 -18.95 14.54
N PHE A 647 -17.83 -18.99 13.21
CA PHE A 647 -18.51 -20.04 12.45
C PHE A 647 -17.99 -21.42 12.87
N GLY A 648 -16.66 -21.62 12.87
CA GLY A 648 -16.04 -22.90 13.22
C GLY A 648 -16.36 -23.36 14.64
N LEU A 649 -16.35 -22.45 15.62
CA LEU A 649 -16.75 -22.77 17.00
C LEU A 649 -18.21 -23.21 17.10
N VAL A 650 -19.11 -22.54 16.38
CA VAL A 650 -20.53 -22.91 16.36
C VAL A 650 -20.72 -24.27 15.68
N VAL A 651 -20.04 -24.52 14.55
CA VAL A 651 -20.07 -25.84 13.89
C VAL A 651 -19.59 -26.92 14.84
N GLY A 652 -18.43 -26.73 15.47
CA GLY A 652 -17.85 -27.72 16.39
C GLY A 652 -18.72 -28.04 17.60
N LEU A 653 -19.52 -27.08 18.10
CA LEU A 653 -20.46 -27.35 19.19
C LEU A 653 -21.66 -28.19 18.74
N VAL A 654 -22.17 -27.95 17.54
CA VAL A 654 -23.31 -28.69 16.98
C VAL A 654 -22.89 -30.08 16.50
N GLU A 655 -21.64 -30.22 16.07
CA GLU A 655 -21.04 -31.47 15.62
C GLU A 655 -21.08 -32.57 16.70
N LEU A 656 -21.13 -32.22 17.99
CA LEU A 656 -21.32 -33.17 19.08
C LEU A 656 -22.55 -34.09 18.91
N LEU A 657 -23.57 -33.66 18.14
CA LEU A 657 -24.70 -34.51 17.74
C LEU A 657 -24.26 -35.70 16.88
N ALA A 658 -23.35 -35.47 15.94
CA ALA A 658 -22.75 -36.49 15.09
C ALA A 658 -21.86 -37.43 15.89
N ASP A 659 -20.97 -36.90 16.71
CA ASP A 659 -20.12 -37.72 17.60
C ASP A 659 -20.94 -38.60 18.53
N ASN A 660 -21.98 -38.05 19.19
CA ASN A 660 -22.85 -38.84 20.05
C ASN A 660 -23.55 -39.98 19.27
N TRP A 661 -23.92 -39.75 18.02
CA TRP A 661 -24.47 -40.82 17.17
C TRP A 661 -23.42 -41.88 16.81
N LEU A 662 -22.19 -41.48 16.51
CA LEU A 662 -21.08 -42.42 16.21
C LEU A 662 -20.67 -43.25 17.44
N VAL A 663 -20.60 -42.63 18.62
CA VAL A 663 -20.17 -43.25 19.88
C VAL A 663 -21.29 -44.06 20.53
N ASN A 664 -22.46 -43.46 20.74
CA ASN A 664 -23.55 -44.07 21.49
C ASN A 664 -24.63 -44.70 20.59
N GLY A 665 -24.83 -44.18 19.39
CA GLY A 665 -25.84 -44.66 18.44
C GLY A 665 -25.42 -45.93 17.72
N ILE A 666 -24.43 -45.84 16.82
CA ILE A 666 -23.92 -46.97 16.04
C ILE A 666 -22.69 -47.64 16.66
N LYS A 667 -22.10 -47.05 17.70
CA LYS A 667 -20.99 -47.62 18.50
C LYS A 667 -19.79 -48.03 17.65
N VAL A 668 -19.34 -47.11 16.79
CA VAL A 668 -18.20 -47.33 15.89
C VAL A 668 -16.98 -46.50 16.24
N LEU A 669 -17.15 -45.38 16.94
CA LEU A 669 -16.09 -44.45 17.33
C LEU A 669 -15.80 -44.59 18.82
N VAL A 670 -14.52 -44.69 19.17
CA VAL A 670 -14.04 -44.89 20.54
C VAL A 670 -13.02 -43.80 20.90
N TYR A 671 -13.29 -43.11 22.00
CA TYR A 671 -12.38 -42.14 22.61
C TYR A 671 -11.74 -42.71 23.89
N PRO A 672 -10.46 -42.38 24.17
CA PRO A 672 -9.80 -42.70 25.44
C PRO A 672 -10.54 -42.13 26.66
N SER A 673 -10.57 -42.87 27.77
CA SER A 673 -11.36 -42.52 28.96
C SER A 673 -10.68 -41.56 29.95
N ASP A 674 -9.42 -41.19 29.69
CA ASP A 674 -8.57 -40.38 30.57
C ASP A 674 -8.69 -38.86 30.33
N GLU A 675 -9.50 -38.44 29.35
CA GLU A 675 -9.69 -37.03 29.00
C GLU A 675 -11.01 -36.46 29.53
N PRO A 676 -11.13 -35.13 29.71
CA PRO A 676 -12.41 -34.49 29.97
C PRO A 676 -13.32 -34.58 28.75
N PHE A 677 -14.53 -35.14 28.92
CA PHE A 677 -15.55 -35.24 27.87
C PHE A 677 -16.50 -34.05 27.89
N LEU A 678 -16.95 -33.64 26.71
CA LEU A 678 -18.10 -32.79 26.49
C LEU A 678 -19.18 -33.63 25.78
N TRP A 679 -20.20 -34.02 26.56
CA TRP A 679 -21.23 -34.96 26.13
C TRP A 679 -20.69 -36.36 25.76
N ALA A 680 -20.34 -36.61 24.50
CA ALA A 680 -19.90 -37.92 24.01
C ALA A 680 -18.49 -37.91 23.37
N SER A 681 -17.84 -36.76 23.27
CA SER A 681 -16.49 -36.62 22.71
C SER A 681 -15.58 -35.74 23.59
N PRO A 682 -14.25 -35.74 23.37
CA PRO A 682 -13.31 -34.95 24.16
C PRO A 682 -13.61 -33.45 24.12
N MET A 683 -13.29 -32.73 25.20
CA MET A 683 -13.60 -31.30 25.33
C MET A 683 -12.97 -30.42 24.25
N TYR A 684 -11.87 -30.85 23.62
CA TYR A 684 -11.23 -30.11 22.52
C TYR A 684 -11.90 -30.34 21.15
N MET A 685 -12.81 -31.32 21.02
CA MET A 685 -13.34 -31.76 19.73
C MET A 685 -14.03 -30.64 18.94
N PRO A 686 -14.86 -29.77 19.57
CA PRO A 686 -15.42 -28.59 18.87
C PRO A 686 -14.36 -27.68 18.26
N ILE A 687 -13.21 -27.53 18.93
CA ILE A 687 -12.13 -26.64 18.50
C ILE A 687 -11.31 -27.28 17.39
N ALA A 688 -11.08 -28.59 17.45
CA ALA A 688 -10.43 -29.34 16.38
C ALA A 688 -11.22 -29.23 15.07
N TRP A 689 -12.54 -29.43 15.11
CA TRP A 689 -13.42 -29.23 13.96
C TRP A 689 -13.39 -27.80 13.44
N ALA A 690 -13.38 -26.81 14.33
CA ALA A 690 -13.22 -25.41 13.92
C ALA A 690 -11.93 -25.21 13.11
N VAL A 691 -10.80 -25.74 13.57
CA VAL A 691 -9.51 -25.65 12.87
C VAL A 691 -9.57 -26.31 11.49
N VAL A 692 -10.05 -27.55 11.39
CA VAL A 692 -10.06 -28.31 10.13
C VAL A 692 -10.98 -27.65 9.09
N LEU A 693 -12.19 -27.24 9.49
CA LEU A 693 -13.15 -26.61 8.58
C LEU A 693 -12.66 -25.24 8.09
N ILE A 694 -12.00 -24.47 8.96
CA ILE A 694 -11.37 -23.21 8.55
C ILE A 694 -10.26 -23.49 7.54
N GLN A 695 -9.36 -24.44 7.81
CA GLN A 695 -8.25 -24.76 6.92
C GLN A 695 -8.71 -25.22 5.53
N VAL A 696 -9.57 -26.24 5.48
CA VAL A 696 -10.05 -26.81 4.20
C VAL A 696 -11.01 -25.85 3.50
N GLY A 697 -11.95 -25.26 4.24
CA GLY A 697 -12.95 -24.34 3.70
C GLY A 697 -12.31 -23.07 3.13
N TYR A 698 -11.31 -22.50 3.80
CA TYR A 698 -10.62 -21.29 3.35
C TYR A 698 -9.82 -21.55 2.07
N LEU A 699 -9.14 -22.70 1.98
CA LEU A 699 -8.46 -23.11 0.75
C LEU A 699 -9.45 -23.26 -0.42
N GLY A 700 -10.62 -23.85 -0.18
CA GLY A 700 -11.70 -23.95 -1.16
C GLY A 700 -12.29 -22.61 -1.60
N TYR A 701 -12.43 -21.67 -0.67
CA TYR A 701 -12.84 -20.28 -0.96
C TYR A 701 -11.81 -19.59 -1.89
N LEU A 702 -10.51 -19.76 -1.63
CA LEU A 702 -9.46 -19.19 -2.47
C LEU A 702 -9.45 -19.78 -3.88
N ILE A 703 -9.65 -21.10 -4.01
CA ILE A 703 -9.79 -21.78 -5.32
C ILE A 703 -11.04 -21.24 -6.04
N SER A 704 -12.15 -21.08 -5.32
CA SER A 704 -13.41 -20.55 -5.87
C SER A 704 -13.27 -19.15 -6.45
N LYS A 705 -12.44 -18.30 -5.83
CA LYS A 705 -12.16 -16.94 -6.30
C LYS A 705 -11.42 -16.91 -7.64
N SER A 706 -10.61 -17.93 -7.93
CA SER A 706 -9.78 -17.98 -9.15
C SER A 706 -10.37 -18.84 -10.28
N ARG A 707 -11.07 -19.93 -9.94
CA ARG A 707 -11.57 -20.93 -10.91
C ARG A 707 -13.09 -21.15 -10.84
N GLY A 708 -13.80 -20.39 -10.03
CA GLY A 708 -15.24 -20.50 -9.86
C GLY A 708 -15.66 -21.52 -8.80
N LEU A 709 -16.90 -21.37 -8.33
CA LEU A 709 -17.41 -22.05 -7.14
C LEU A 709 -17.47 -23.58 -7.27
N VAL A 710 -17.88 -24.07 -8.44
CA VAL A 710 -17.98 -25.52 -8.70
C VAL A 710 -16.61 -26.19 -8.56
N VAL A 711 -15.57 -25.58 -9.12
CA VAL A 711 -14.20 -26.11 -9.04
C VAL A 711 -13.70 -26.08 -7.60
N GLY A 712 -14.01 -25.03 -6.84
CA GLY A 712 -13.67 -24.96 -5.42
C GLY A 712 -14.34 -26.07 -4.59
N SER A 713 -15.64 -26.30 -4.78
CA SER A 713 -16.38 -27.35 -4.09
C SER A 713 -15.91 -28.77 -4.43
N VAL A 714 -15.59 -29.04 -5.70
CA VAL A 714 -15.02 -30.34 -6.11
C VAL A 714 -13.62 -30.51 -5.53
N ALA A 715 -12.80 -29.46 -5.52
CA ALA A 715 -11.47 -29.52 -4.94
C ALA A 715 -11.51 -29.80 -3.43
N THR A 716 -12.38 -29.13 -2.67
CA THR A 716 -12.50 -29.40 -1.22
C THR A 716 -13.10 -30.76 -0.93
N PHE A 717 -14.04 -31.25 -1.76
CA PHE A 717 -14.52 -32.63 -1.66
C PHE A 717 -13.37 -33.64 -1.76
N ILE A 718 -12.51 -33.50 -2.78
CA ILE A 718 -11.34 -34.39 -2.96
C ILE A 718 -10.34 -34.22 -1.81
N ILE A 719 -10.10 -33.00 -1.34
CA ILE A 719 -9.23 -32.75 -0.18
C ILE A 719 -9.78 -33.45 1.06
N GLY A 720 -11.09 -33.37 1.34
CA GLY A 720 -11.73 -34.06 2.45
C GLY A 720 -11.54 -35.58 2.38
N LEU A 721 -11.72 -36.17 1.19
CA LEU A 721 -11.51 -37.60 0.94
C LEU A 721 -10.07 -38.08 1.23
N ILE A 722 -9.06 -37.20 1.13
CA ILE A 722 -7.64 -37.58 1.26
C ILE A 722 -7.07 -37.16 2.62
N PHE A 723 -7.32 -35.92 3.02
CA PHE A 723 -6.73 -35.29 4.20
C PHE A 723 -7.16 -36.01 5.48
N ILE A 724 -8.43 -36.40 5.56
CA ILE A 724 -9.00 -36.93 6.80
C ILE A 724 -8.57 -38.37 7.05
N PRO A 725 -8.56 -39.32 6.09
CA PRO A 725 -7.98 -40.65 6.33
C PRO A 725 -6.53 -40.63 6.82
N VAL A 726 -5.72 -39.66 6.34
CA VAL A 726 -4.33 -39.49 6.79
C VAL A 726 -4.28 -39.00 8.24
N PHE A 727 -5.15 -38.06 8.60
CA PHE A 727 -5.24 -37.55 9.96
C PHE A 727 -5.77 -38.61 10.93
N GLU A 728 -6.78 -39.37 10.54
CA GLU A 728 -7.36 -40.50 11.28
C GLU A 728 -6.35 -41.62 11.53
N PHE A 729 -5.52 -41.92 10.52
CA PHE A 729 -4.40 -42.86 10.69
C PHE A 729 -3.43 -42.38 11.76
N ALA A 730 -3.07 -41.08 11.75
CA ALA A 730 -2.18 -40.52 12.77
C ALA A 730 -2.84 -40.50 14.16
N ALA A 731 -4.12 -40.14 14.25
CA ALA A 731 -4.89 -40.09 15.50
C ALA A 731 -4.90 -41.43 16.24
N LYS A 732 -5.05 -42.54 15.50
CA LYS A 732 -4.99 -43.88 16.08
C LYS A 732 -3.64 -44.19 16.75
N TYR A 733 -2.54 -43.94 16.06
CA TYR A 733 -1.19 -44.24 16.61
C TYR A 733 -0.74 -43.23 17.66
N ALA A 734 -1.27 -42.02 17.62
CA ALA A 734 -1.09 -41.01 18.66
C ALA A 734 -1.92 -41.30 19.93
N GLY A 735 -2.90 -42.22 19.83
CA GLY A 735 -3.78 -42.57 20.94
C GLY A 735 -4.86 -41.53 21.20
N TRP A 736 -5.33 -40.81 20.18
CA TRP A 736 -6.36 -39.77 20.33
C TRP A 736 -7.78 -40.33 20.23
N TRP A 737 -8.06 -41.16 19.22
CA TRP A 737 -9.31 -41.90 19.04
C TRP A 737 -9.10 -43.02 18.02
N GLU A 738 -10.03 -43.98 17.98
CA GLU A 738 -10.04 -45.01 16.94
C GLU A 738 -11.44 -45.48 16.57
N TYR A 739 -11.56 -46.02 15.36
CA TYR A 739 -12.77 -46.69 14.90
C TYR A 739 -12.67 -48.21 15.10
N ILE A 740 -13.78 -48.80 15.52
CA ILE A 740 -13.92 -50.26 15.62
C ILE A 740 -13.83 -50.86 14.21
N PRO A 741 -13.10 -51.97 14.02
CA PRO A 741 -13.00 -52.63 12.71
C PRO A 741 -14.37 -52.99 12.11
N THR A 742 -14.66 -52.46 10.92
CA THR A 742 -15.86 -52.76 10.12
C THR A 742 -15.46 -53.39 8.77
N LYS A 743 -16.44 -53.95 8.05
CA LYS A 743 -16.20 -54.66 6.78
C LYS A 743 -15.66 -53.74 5.67
N ASN A 744 -16.02 -52.46 5.70
CA ASN A 744 -15.74 -51.47 4.66
C ASN A 744 -14.84 -50.34 5.23
N MET A 745 -13.55 -50.62 5.41
CA MET A 745 -12.56 -49.64 5.91
C MET A 745 -11.41 -49.43 4.93
N PHE A 746 -10.92 -48.20 4.86
CA PHE A 746 -9.64 -47.86 4.24
C PHE A 746 -8.64 -47.57 5.34
N MET A 747 -7.57 -48.38 5.43
CA MET A 747 -6.64 -48.35 6.57
C MET A 747 -7.35 -48.50 7.92
N HIS A 748 -7.48 -47.41 8.68
CA HIS A 748 -8.14 -47.37 9.99
C HIS A 748 -9.42 -46.51 9.99
N THR A 749 -9.91 -46.11 8.81
CA THR A 749 -11.05 -45.21 8.65
C THR A 749 -12.19 -45.89 7.87
N PRO A 750 -13.43 -45.95 8.40
CA PRO A 750 -14.58 -46.49 7.66
C PRO A 750 -14.93 -45.69 6.41
N TYR A 751 -15.36 -46.37 5.33
CA TYR A 751 -15.71 -45.71 4.07
C TYR A 751 -16.79 -44.63 4.22
N PHE A 752 -17.75 -44.82 5.12
CA PHE A 752 -18.80 -43.82 5.36
C PHE A 752 -18.28 -42.55 6.03
N ILE A 753 -17.21 -42.64 6.84
CA ILE A 753 -16.53 -41.46 7.38
C ILE A 753 -15.85 -40.71 6.23
N ILE A 754 -15.10 -41.42 5.39
CA ILE A 754 -14.41 -40.82 4.24
C ILE A 754 -15.40 -40.09 3.32
N LEU A 755 -16.49 -40.75 2.94
CA LEU A 755 -17.52 -40.15 2.08
C LEU A 755 -18.24 -38.99 2.78
N GLY A 756 -18.60 -39.14 4.06
CA GLY A 756 -19.24 -38.09 4.85
C GLY A 756 -18.37 -36.83 4.91
N GLU A 757 -17.07 -37.00 5.12
CA GLU A 757 -16.09 -35.91 5.16
C GLU A 757 -15.93 -35.18 3.84
N GLY A 758 -15.93 -35.92 2.73
CA GLY A 758 -16.01 -35.32 1.40
C GLY A 758 -17.24 -34.41 1.29
N LEU A 759 -18.42 -34.91 1.66
CA LEU A 759 -19.69 -34.16 1.59
C LEU A 759 -19.70 -32.92 2.49
N ILE A 760 -19.09 -33.00 3.68
CA ILE A 760 -18.91 -31.86 4.58
C ILE A 760 -18.04 -30.80 3.90
N CYS A 761 -16.89 -31.19 3.36
CA CYS A 761 -15.96 -30.26 2.73
C CYS A 761 -16.50 -29.63 1.42
N MET A 762 -17.40 -30.32 0.71
CA MET A 762 -17.97 -29.85 -0.56
C MET A 762 -18.77 -28.53 -0.41
N ILE A 763 -19.47 -28.36 0.71
CA ILE A 763 -20.37 -27.21 0.91
C ILE A 763 -19.64 -25.95 1.42
N LEU A 764 -18.45 -26.12 2.02
CA LEU A 764 -17.73 -25.02 2.66
C LEU A 764 -17.45 -23.83 1.73
N PRO A 765 -16.99 -24.00 0.48
CA PRO A 765 -16.73 -22.86 -0.40
C PRO A 765 -17.98 -22.03 -0.69
N PHE A 766 -19.16 -22.67 -0.78
CA PHE A 766 -20.44 -21.98 -0.99
C PHE A 766 -20.82 -21.11 0.19
N ILE A 767 -20.64 -21.62 1.42
CA ILE A 767 -20.88 -20.86 2.65
C ILE A 767 -19.89 -19.70 2.75
N PHE A 768 -18.60 -19.96 2.55
CA PHE A 768 -17.52 -19.00 2.77
C PHE A 768 -17.61 -17.81 1.79
N VAL A 769 -18.01 -18.04 0.53
CA VAL A 769 -18.25 -16.96 -0.43
C VAL A 769 -19.36 -16.01 0.02
N LYS A 770 -20.39 -16.52 0.72
CA LYS A 770 -21.50 -15.71 1.26
C LYS A 770 -21.13 -15.03 2.57
N GLU A 771 -20.45 -15.75 3.46
CA GLU A 771 -19.95 -15.29 4.76
C GLU A 771 -19.12 -14.00 4.64
N TRP A 772 -18.30 -13.91 3.58
CA TRP A 772 -17.53 -12.71 3.24
C TRP A 772 -18.41 -11.44 3.15
N ARG A 773 -19.61 -11.56 2.58
CA ARG A 773 -20.50 -10.42 2.25
C ARG A 773 -21.51 -10.08 3.34
N LEU A 774 -21.88 -11.06 4.16
CA LEU A 774 -23.01 -10.94 5.09
C LEU A 774 -22.58 -10.45 6.49
N LYS A 775 -23.56 -10.06 7.33
CA LYS A 775 -23.31 -9.58 8.71
C LYS A 775 -22.83 -10.72 9.63
N TRP A 776 -22.18 -10.38 10.75
CA TRP A 776 -21.57 -11.35 11.68
C TRP A 776 -22.53 -12.41 12.25
N TRP A 777 -23.81 -12.08 12.44
CA TRP A 777 -24.79 -13.05 12.96
C TRP A 777 -25.08 -14.20 11.97
N TYR A 778 -24.82 -14.00 10.67
CA TYR A 778 -24.92 -15.09 9.69
C TYR A 778 -23.87 -16.18 9.93
N SER A 779 -22.73 -15.88 10.55
CA SER A 779 -21.72 -16.88 10.94
C SER A 779 -22.29 -17.90 11.91
N ILE A 780 -23.18 -17.45 12.81
CA ILE A 780 -23.88 -18.34 13.74
C ILE A 780 -24.88 -19.21 12.99
N LEU A 781 -25.70 -18.61 12.10
CA LEU A 781 -26.66 -19.39 11.31
C LEU A 781 -26.00 -20.42 10.40
N PHE A 782 -24.96 -20.02 9.67
CA PHE A 782 -24.21 -20.93 8.82
C PHE A 782 -23.49 -21.98 9.65
N GLY A 783 -22.99 -21.63 10.84
CA GLY A 783 -22.40 -22.58 11.77
C GLY A 783 -23.40 -23.64 12.23
N LEU A 784 -24.62 -23.23 12.62
CA LEU A 784 -25.69 -24.17 12.99
C LEU A 784 -26.07 -25.08 11.81
N PHE A 785 -26.19 -24.51 10.61
CA PHE A 785 -26.53 -25.25 9.39
C PHE A 785 -25.46 -26.28 9.03
N VAL A 786 -24.18 -25.88 9.00
CA VAL A 786 -23.07 -26.80 8.66
C VAL A 786 -22.86 -27.83 9.77
N GLY A 787 -23.03 -27.47 11.04
CA GLY A 787 -23.00 -28.44 12.14
C GLY A 787 -24.05 -29.54 11.99
N PHE A 788 -25.28 -29.18 11.62
CA PHE A 788 -26.31 -30.18 11.33
C PHE A 788 -26.01 -30.97 10.04
N TRP A 789 -25.39 -30.32 9.06
CA TRP A 789 -24.94 -30.97 7.82
C TRP A 789 -23.88 -32.05 8.08
N ILE A 790 -23.03 -31.92 9.10
CA ILE A 790 -22.06 -32.97 9.50
C ILE A 790 -22.81 -34.26 9.85
N PHE A 791 -23.80 -34.18 10.74
CA PHE A 791 -24.64 -35.33 11.09
C PHE A 791 -25.32 -35.92 9.86
N LEU A 792 -25.96 -35.08 9.02
CA LEU A 792 -26.67 -35.55 7.84
C LEU A 792 -25.73 -36.20 6.81
N SER A 793 -24.51 -35.70 6.67
CA SER A 793 -23.48 -36.24 5.78
C SER A 793 -23.05 -37.62 6.22
N TYR A 794 -22.74 -37.81 7.51
CA TYR A 794 -22.40 -39.12 8.05
C TYR A 794 -23.57 -40.10 8.01
N PHE A 795 -24.77 -39.66 8.37
CA PHE A 795 -25.97 -40.49 8.29
C PHE A 795 -26.21 -40.97 6.86
N THR A 796 -26.13 -40.06 5.88
CA THR A 796 -26.32 -40.41 4.47
C THR A 796 -25.22 -41.35 3.97
N ALA A 797 -23.95 -41.05 4.27
CA ALA A 797 -22.82 -41.88 3.86
C ALA A 797 -22.87 -43.28 4.49
N TYR A 798 -23.32 -43.39 5.74
CA TYR A 798 -23.51 -44.67 6.43
C TYR A 798 -24.58 -45.51 5.73
N ASN A 799 -25.72 -44.93 5.34
CA ASN A 799 -26.74 -45.66 4.60
C ASN A 799 -26.28 -46.13 3.19
N ILE A 800 -25.23 -45.52 2.63
CA ILE A 800 -24.69 -45.90 1.31
C ILE A 800 -23.56 -46.93 1.44
N THR A 801 -22.72 -46.81 2.45
CA THR A 801 -21.41 -47.52 2.52
C THR A 801 -21.12 -48.22 3.85
N GLY A 802 -21.87 -47.91 4.91
CA GLY A 802 -21.82 -48.57 6.22
C GLY A 802 -22.58 -49.89 6.19
#